data_AF-A0A962TTR7-F1
#
_entry.id   AF-A0A962TTR7-F1
#
_cell.length_a   1.000
_cell.length_b   1.000
_cell.length_c   1.000
_cell.angle_alpha   90.00
_cell.angle_beta   90.00
_cell.angle_gamma   90.00
#
_symmetry.space_group_name_H-M   'P 1'
#
loop_
_entity.id
_entity.type
_entity.pdbx_description
1 polymer ?
#
loop_
_entity_poly.entity_id
_entity_poly.type
_entity_poly.pdbx_seq_one_letter_code
_entity_poly.pdbx_strand_id
1 'polypeptide(L)'
;MSKAYIADTKPQAVALKAGETVWWCACGRSKQQPFCDGSHEGTGIEPLAFTADKDDRYFFCLCKRTAKPPLCDGSHKQVTQEDLDAQDGLQTVWYKVAEPGELRDGEVRTVQAGGQAIALTAHAGRIGALDNACPHQGGPLGEGSIECNDGQDDCWLRCPWHGWDFDPLTGRAPGGHADQVRTFPVEQRDDGIYVAVRESTERQPTVSDLMAQTMVNWGVTHVFGMVGHSNLGLADALRVLEQSGQLRYIGIRHEGAAAFAASGYAKLTGVPAACLSIAGPGATNLLTGLWDAKVDRAPVLALTGQVNSQVLGPGAFQEIELAAAFAPVARFSQTVLRDSRQVELMNLACKHATVERDVAHLIFPDEVQTLPAPDGAQPGGPDGRLGDRRMLPAVDALASALQMLKDARRPAIIVGYGAVGRMQPIEQLAHKLKAPVLTTFKAKGQIADDDPHAAGVLGRSGTPVASWCMNEADLLVVFGASFADHTGISASKTIIQVDFDPMTLGKFHPVTLPVLGEIGLTAEWLWRALPEETGAVDQRPEIAERWRIWRDEKAARRARDRGKGVNSAALFAALSELAPDDAVIAVDVGNNTYSFGRYFECRGQRILMSGYLGSIGFAFPAAMGAWAATEAQADYRGRQVISVSGDGGFGQYMAEFTTAVHYGMNLTHVLLNNHELGKISKEQRAGHWPVWKTALRNPDFAAFAKDCGGLGIQVRQDGELHEALRRALAYDGPALVEVFTDGELI
;
A
#
# COMPACT_ATOMS: atom_id res chain seq x y z
N MET A 1 -4.21 -38.23 22.36
CA MET A 1 -3.87 -39.62 22.03
C MET A 1 -4.16 -39.81 20.55
N SER A 2 -3.11 -40.00 19.75
CA SER A 2 -3.16 -40.11 18.29
C SER A 2 -4.00 -41.33 17.88
N LYS A 3 -5.16 -41.10 17.27
CA LYS A 3 -5.86 -42.17 16.54
C LYS A 3 -4.98 -42.61 15.36
N ALA A 4 -5.00 -43.90 15.05
CA ALA A 4 -4.39 -44.42 13.84
C ALA A 4 -5.05 -43.82 12.60
N TYR A 5 -4.25 -43.47 11.60
CA TYR A 5 -4.71 -42.92 10.32
C TYR A 5 -5.35 -44.03 9.48
N ILE A 6 -6.54 -43.80 8.92
CA ILE A 6 -7.19 -44.71 7.97
C ILE A 6 -6.46 -44.58 6.65
N ALA A 7 -5.69 -45.60 6.26
CA ALA A 7 -4.95 -45.55 5.01
C ALA A 7 -5.83 -45.87 3.79
N ASP A 8 -6.78 -46.78 3.94
CA ASP A 8 -7.78 -47.14 2.93
C ASP A 8 -8.97 -47.84 3.62
N THR A 9 -10.15 -47.78 3.01
CA THR A 9 -11.32 -48.58 3.41
C THR A 9 -11.33 -49.95 2.74
N LYS A 10 -10.51 -50.19 1.72
CA LYS A 10 -10.33 -51.50 1.10
C LYS A 10 -9.18 -52.25 1.78
N PRO A 11 -9.39 -53.49 2.27
CA PRO A 11 -8.30 -54.29 2.81
C PRO A 11 -7.34 -54.72 1.70
N GLN A 12 -6.07 -54.87 2.03
CA GLN A 12 -5.04 -55.27 1.07
C GLN A 12 -4.73 -56.75 1.22
N ALA A 13 -4.85 -57.48 0.11
CA ALA A 13 -4.51 -58.88 0.05
C ALA A 13 -3.00 -59.08 -0.16
N VAL A 14 -2.35 -59.88 0.69
CA VAL A 14 -0.93 -60.22 0.62
C VAL A 14 -0.79 -61.74 0.70
N ALA A 15 -0.03 -62.34 -0.21
CA ALA A 15 0.35 -63.75 -0.12
C ALA A 15 1.58 -63.91 0.77
N LEU A 16 1.51 -64.77 1.78
CA LEU A 16 2.61 -65.05 2.72
C LEU A 16 2.81 -66.56 2.85
N LYS A 17 4.05 -66.99 3.09
CA LYS A 17 4.40 -68.38 3.38
C LYS A 17 4.37 -68.68 4.88
N ALA A 18 4.11 -69.93 5.25
CA ALA A 18 4.17 -70.37 6.64
C ALA A 18 5.52 -69.99 7.29
N GLY A 19 5.47 -69.34 8.45
CA GLY A 19 6.64 -68.84 9.20
C GLY A 19 7.16 -67.46 8.75
N GLU A 20 6.67 -66.90 7.64
CA GLU A 20 7.03 -65.55 7.20
C GLU A 20 6.45 -64.50 8.15
N THR A 21 7.31 -63.59 8.63
CA THR A 21 6.92 -62.51 9.55
C THR A 21 6.99 -61.16 8.86
N VAL A 22 5.89 -60.41 8.92
CA VAL A 22 5.76 -59.05 8.37
C VAL A 22 5.34 -58.07 9.46
N TRP A 23 5.67 -56.79 9.27
CA TRP A 23 5.36 -55.73 10.21
C TRP A 23 4.27 -54.81 9.67
N TRP A 24 3.06 -54.94 10.22
CA TRP A 24 1.92 -54.14 9.82
C TRP A 24 2.02 -52.72 10.38
N CYS A 25 1.78 -51.73 9.51
CA CYS A 25 1.72 -50.32 9.90
C CYS A 25 0.45 -50.05 10.71
N ALA A 26 0.56 -50.06 12.03
CA ALA A 26 -0.56 -49.78 12.93
C ALA A 26 -0.93 -48.28 12.96
N CYS A 27 0.03 -47.37 12.74
CA CYS A 27 -0.24 -45.93 12.72
C CYS A 27 -0.96 -45.45 11.45
N GLY A 28 -0.92 -46.23 10.36
CA GLY A 28 -1.53 -45.93 9.07
C GLY A 28 -0.83 -44.87 8.21
N ARG A 29 0.32 -44.35 8.64
CA ARG A 29 1.05 -43.26 7.94
C ARG A 29 2.09 -43.73 6.94
N SER A 30 2.35 -45.04 6.86
CA SER A 30 3.33 -45.61 5.93
C SER A 30 2.90 -45.42 4.49
N LYS A 31 3.83 -45.04 3.62
CA LYS A 31 3.63 -45.01 2.16
C LYS A 31 3.67 -46.42 1.54
N GLN A 32 4.13 -47.41 2.30
CA GLN A 32 4.25 -48.83 1.89
C GLN A 32 3.15 -49.71 2.51
N GLN A 33 1.91 -49.21 2.61
CA GLN A 33 0.80 -50.00 3.15
C GLN A 33 0.72 -51.39 2.46
N PRO A 34 0.44 -52.45 3.25
CA PRO A 34 -0.01 -52.43 4.64
C PRO A 34 1.15 -52.42 5.64
N PHE A 35 2.40 -52.36 5.19
CA PHE A 35 3.60 -52.57 5.99
C PHE A 35 4.22 -51.28 6.50
N CYS A 36 4.97 -51.37 7.59
CA CYS A 36 5.65 -50.23 8.20
C CYS A 36 6.93 -49.84 7.44
N ASP A 37 7.11 -48.54 7.19
CA ASP A 37 8.29 -47.93 6.56
C ASP A 37 9.08 -47.00 7.51
N GLY A 38 8.76 -47.01 8.82
CA GLY A 38 9.36 -46.11 9.82
C GLY A 38 8.53 -44.85 10.14
N SER A 39 7.48 -44.54 9.38
CA SER A 39 6.59 -43.37 9.59
C SER A 39 5.80 -43.32 10.92
N HIS A 40 5.99 -44.31 11.80
CA HIS A 40 5.38 -44.36 13.12
C HIS A 40 6.16 -43.57 14.18
N GLU A 41 7.40 -43.18 13.90
CA GLU A 41 8.23 -42.39 14.81
C GLU A 41 7.51 -41.08 15.21
N GLY A 42 7.44 -40.79 16.50
CA GLY A 42 6.72 -39.64 17.06
C GLY A 42 5.19 -39.80 17.16
N THR A 43 4.60 -40.88 16.64
CA THR A 43 3.14 -41.11 16.72
C THR A 43 2.71 -41.80 18.03
N GLY A 44 3.63 -42.45 18.74
CA GLY A 44 3.32 -43.28 19.92
C GLY A 44 2.60 -44.60 19.61
N ILE A 45 2.52 -45.01 18.34
CA ILE A 45 1.89 -46.25 17.88
C ILE A 45 2.97 -47.15 17.26
N GLU A 46 3.21 -48.32 17.84
CA GLU A 46 4.21 -49.27 17.34
C GLU A 46 3.64 -50.18 16.23
N PRO A 47 4.44 -50.57 15.22
CA PRO A 47 4.02 -51.55 14.22
C PRO A 47 3.83 -52.94 14.84
N LEU A 48 2.90 -53.72 14.29
CA LEU A 48 2.55 -55.04 14.82
C LEU A 48 3.17 -56.15 13.96
N ALA A 49 3.92 -57.06 14.58
CA ALA A 49 4.43 -58.25 13.90
C ALA A 49 3.31 -59.26 13.64
N PHE A 50 3.32 -59.89 12.47
CA PHE A 50 2.44 -60.98 12.10
C PHE A 50 3.20 -62.07 11.39
N THR A 51 3.14 -63.28 11.94
CA THR A 51 3.75 -64.48 11.39
C THR A 51 2.65 -65.36 10.79
N ALA A 52 2.74 -65.66 9.49
CA ALA A 52 1.78 -66.52 8.82
C ALA A 52 1.88 -67.97 9.33
N ASP A 53 0.74 -68.60 9.63
CA ASP A 53 0.66 -69.98 10.12
C ASP A 53 0.63 -71.01 8.98
N LYS A 54 0.24 -70.57 7.78
CA LYS A 54 0.19 -71.36 6.55
C LYS A 54 0.44 -70.51 5.31
N ASP A 55 0.74 -71.18 4.20
CA ASP A 55 0.78 -70.57 2.86
C ASP A 55 -0.64 -70.16 2.46
N ASP A 56 -0.94 -68.87 2.54
CA ASP A 56 -2.27 -68.33 2.24
C ASP A 56 -2.22 -66.85 1.84
N ARG A 57 -3.35 -66.32 1.40
CA ARG A 57 -3.58 -64.91 1.14
C ARG A 57 -4.27 -64.28 2.35
N TYR A 58 -3.53 -63.42 3.04
CA TYR A 58 -4.02 -62.68 4.21
C TYR A 58 -4.51 -61.30 3.78
N PHE A 59 -5.65 -60.86 4.32
CA PHE A 59 -6.22 -59.55 4.07
C PHE A 59 -5.88 -58.61 5.21
N PHE A 60 -4.90 -57.73 5.01
CA PHE A 60 -4.49 -56.77 6.02
C PHE A 60 -5.48 -55.60 6.11
N CYS A 61 -5.74 -55.15 7.33
CA CYS A 61 -6.61 -54.02 7.59
C CYS A 61 -5.89 -52.70 7.23
N LEU A 62 -6.49 -51.92 6.33
CA LEU A 62 -6.01 -50.57 6.01
C LEU A 62 -6.78 -49.47 6.75
N CYS A 63 -7.99 -49.75 7.26
CA CYS A 63 -8.77 -48.77 8.02
C CYS A 63 -8.33 -48.63 9.49
N LYS A 64 -7.49 -49.54 9.99
CA LYS A 64 -6.97 -49.56 11.37
C LYS A 64 -8.06 -49.64 12.47
N ARG A 65 -9.30 -49.97 12.10
CA ARG A 65 -10.44 -50.17 13.01
C ARG A 65 -10.76 -51.64 13.28
N THR A 66 -9.95 -52.57 12.78
CA THR A 66 -10.14 -54.01 13.02
C THR A 66 -10.01 -54.34 14.50
N ALA A 67 -10.89 -55.20 15.02
CA ALA A 67 -10.77 -55.80 16.35
C ALA A 67 -9.80 -57.00 16.34
N LYS A 68 -9.33 -57.43 15.16
CA LYS A 68 -8.39 -58.55 14.98
C LYS A 68 -7.11 -58.10 14.25
N PRO A 69 -6.35 -57.13 14.79
CA PRO A 69 -5.14 -56.66 14.13
C PRO A 69 -4.14 -57.80 13.94
N PRO A 70 -3.43 -57.85 12.79
CA PRO A 70 -3.42 -56.84 11.73
C PRO A 70 -4.40 -57.14 10.57
N LEU A 71 -5.21 -58.19 10.68
CA LEU A 71 -6.08 -58.67 9.61
C LEU A 71 -7.42 -57.93 9.58
N CYS A 72 -8.04 -57.88 8.41
CA CYS A 72 -9.36 -57.29 8.21
C CYS A 72 -10.45 -58.21 8.74
N ASP A 73 -11.37 -57.65 9.53
CA ASP A 73 -12.56 -58.32 10.06
C ASP A 73 -13.88 -57.75 9.51
N GLY A 74 -13.79 -56.84 8.53
CA GLY A 74 -14.95 -56.15 7.95
C GLY A 74 -15.27 -54.80 8.58
N SER A 75 -14.57 -54.36 9.63
CA SER A 75 -14.82 -53.07 10.31
C SER A 75 -14.72 -51.85 9.40
N HIS A 76 -14.04 -51.96 8.25
CA HIS A 76 -13.99 -50.90 7.24
C HIS A 76 -15.37 -50.52 6.68
N LYS A 77 -16.38 -51.40 6.73
CA LYS A 77 -17.75 -51.10 6.28
C LYS A 77 -18.48 -50.10 7.17
N GLN A 78 -17.99 -49.89 8.39
CA GLN A 78 -18.51 -48.91 9.34
C GLN A 78 -17.73 -47.59 9.30
N VAL A 79 -16.67 -47.51 8.49
CA VAL A 79 -15.99 -46.24 8.23
C VAL A 79 -16.92 -45.42 7.34
N THR A 80 -17.45 -44.34 7.90
CA THR A 80 -18.28 -43.42 7.15
C THR A 80 -17.41 -42.50 6.31
N GLN A 81 -18.03 -41.84 5.34
CA GLN A 81 -17.33 -40.81 4.59
C GLN A 81 -16.98 -39.60 5.49
N GLU A 82 -17.81 -39.32 6.50
CA GLU A 82 -17.59 -38.30 7.52
C GLU A 82 -16.36 -38.62 8.40
N ASP A 83 -16.08 -39.91 8.65
CA ASP A 83 -14.87 -40.35 9.33
C ASP A 83 -13.58 -40.09 8.54
N LEU A 84 -13.64 -40.24 7.21
CA LEU A 84 -12.52 -39.95 6.31
C LEU A 84 -12.31 -38.45 6.20
N ASP A 85 -13.40 -37.70 6.05
CA ASP A 85 -13.38 -36.24 5.99
C ASP A 85 -12.80 -35.65 7.28
N ALA A 86 -13.28 -36.10 8.44
CA ALA A 86 -12.78 -35.64 9.74
C ALA A 86 -11.30 -35.99 9.97
N GLN A 87 -10.81 -37.09 9.38
CA GLN A 87 -9.39 -37.45 9.40
C GLN A 87 -8.55 -36.51 8.53
N ASP A 88 -9.09 -36.07 7.40
CA ASP A 88 -8.44 -35.15 6.46
C ASP A 88 -8.70 -33.67 6.80
N GLY A 89 -9.32 -33.38 7.96
CA GLY A 89 -9.64 -32.02 8.42
C GLY A 89 -10.78 -31.35 7.64
N LEU A 90 -11.54 -32.12 6.87
CA LEU A 90 -12.70 -31.67 6.11
C LEU A 90 -13.97 -31.79 6.95
N GLN A 91 -14.83 -30.78 6.88
CA GLN A 91 -16.19 -30.84 7.41
C GLN A 91 -17.20 -30.51 6.32
N THR A 92 -18.39 -31.11 6.44
CA THR A 92 -19.53 -30.73 5.59
C THR A 92 -20.21 -29.51 6.20
N VAL A 93 -20.15 -28.37 5.50
CA VAL A 93 -20.81 -27.14 5.89
C VAL A 93 -21.99 -26.89 4.96
N TRP A 94 -23.16 -26.59 5.53
CA TRP A 94 -24.36 -26.25 4.78
C TRP A 94 -24.49 -24.73 4.69
N TYR A 95 -24.35 -24.19 3.48
CA TYR A 95 -24.50 -22.76 3.22
C TYR A 95 -25.88 -22.48 2.65
N LYS A 96 -26.58 -21.50 3.22
CA LYS A 96 -27.80 -20.95 2.62
C LYS A 96 -27.39 -20.15 1.37
N VAL A 97 -27.87 -20.56 0.19
CA VAL A 97 -27.47 -19.97 -1.09
C VAL A 97 -28.61 -19.27 -1.85
N ALA A 98 -29.85 -19.49 -1.44
CA ALA A 98 -31.03 -18.84 -2.01
C ALA A 98 -32.19 -18.83 -1.02
N GLU A 99 -33.07 -17.85 -1.16
CA GLU A 99 -34.36 -17.80 -0.46
C GLU A 99 -35.38 -18.77 -1.11
N PRO A 100 -36.43 -19.19 -0.39
CA PRO A 100 -37.49 -20.02 -0.97
C PRO A 100 -38.14 -19.31 -2.18
N GLY A 101 -38.23 -20.02 -3.32
CA GLY A 101 -38.86 -19.48 -4.53
C GLY A 101 -38.04 -18.43 -5.30
N GLU A 102 -36.81 -18.15 -4.87
CA GLU A 102 -35.93 -17.19 -5.55
C GLU A 102 -35.43 -17.69 -6.92
N LEU A 103 -35.31 -19.01 -7.07
CA LEU A 103 -34.90 -19.69 -8.32
C LEU A 103 -36.13 -20.29 -9.00
N ARG A 104 -36.42 -19.89 -10.25
CA ARG A 104 -37.58 -20.37 -11.02
C ARG A 104 -37.26 -21.66 -11.75
N ASP A 105 -38.26 -22.50 -11.98
CA ASP A 105 -38.07 -23.71 -12.77
C ASP A 105 -37.57 -23.39 -14.19
N GLY A 106 -36.53 -24.10 -14.64
CA GLY A 106 -35.81 -23.82 -15.88
C GLY A 106 -34.69 -22.78 -15.76
N GLU A 107 -34.39 -22.28 -14.55
CA GLU A 107 -33.35 -21.28 -14.32
C GLU A 107 -32.05 -21.91 -13.80
N VAL A 108 -30.93 -21.29 -14.16
CA VAL A 108 -29.61 -21.53 -13.59
C VAL A 108 -29.00 -20.19 -13.20
N ARG A 109 -28.30 -20.13 -12.06
CA ARG A 109 -27.54 -18.96 -11.64
C ARG A 109 -26.30 -19.34 -10.84
N THR A 110 -25.29 -18.48 -10.86
CA THR A 110 -24.12 -18.60 -9.96
C THR A 110 -24.51 -18.18 -8.54
N VAL A 111 -24.22 -19.03 -7.55
CA VAL A 111 -24.31 -18.73 -6.12
C VAL A 111 -23.00 -19.08 -5.41
N GLN A 112 -22.76 -18.49 -4.24
CA GLN A 112 -21.57 -18.78 -3.44
C GLN A 112 -21.93 -19.67 -2.25
N ALA A 113 -21.28 -20.81 -2.12
CA ALA A 113 -21.36 -21.69 -0.95
C ALA A 113 -19.96 -21.82 -0.34
N GLY A 114 -19.70 -21.05 0.73
CA GLY A 114 -18.37 -20.92 1.31
C GLY A 114 -17.34 -20.41 0.29
N GLY A 115 -16.27 -21.17 0.05
CA GLY A 115 -15.26 -20.85 -0.96
C GLY A 115 -15.60 -21.29 -2.39
N GLN A 116 -16.71 -22.02 -2.60
CA GLN A 116 -17.06 -22.60 -3.90
C GLN A 116 -18.10 -21.74 -4.64
N ALA A 117 -17.84 -21.48 -5.92
CA ALA A 117 -18.84 -21.00 -6.85
C ALA A 117 -19.67 -22.19 -7.33
N ILE A 118 -20.99 -22.09 -7.23
CA ILE A 118 -21.94 -23.17 -7.53
C ILE A 118 -22.90 -22.70 -8.62
N ALA A 119 -23.09 -23.53 -9.65
CA ALA A 119 -24.22 -23.39 -10.57
C ALA A 119 -25.45 -24.00 -9.90
N LEU A 120 -26.32 -23.14 -9.36
CA LEU A 120 -27.58 -23.55 -8.75
C LEU A 120 -28.65 -23.60 -9.85
N THR A 121 -29.25 -24.77 -10.04
CA THR A 121 -30.23 -25.03 -11.10
C THR A 121 -31.58 -25.37 -10.48
N ALA A 122 -32.66 -24.99 -11.15
CA ALA A 122 -34.00 -25.48 -10.87
C ALA A 122 -34.56 -26.13 -12.13
N HIS A 123 -34.95 -27.40 -12.02
CA HIS A 123 -35.51 -28.13 -13.14
C HIS A 123 -36.51 -29.19 -12.68
N ALA A 124 -37.69 -29.21 -13.31
CA ALA A 124 -38.80 -30.10 -12.99
C ALA A 124 -39.19 -30.10 -11.50
N GLY A 125 -39.17 -28.91 -10.87
CA GLY A 125 -39.47 -28.71 -9.45
C GLY A 125 -38.40 -29.23 -8.49
N ARG A 126 -37.22 -29.59 -9.00
CA ARG A 126 -36.06 -30.04 -8.21
C ARG A 126 -34.93 -29.03 -8.32
N ILE A 127 -34.11 -28.97 -7.29
CA ILE A 127 -32.92 -28.12 -7.25
C ILE A 127 -31.68 -28.97 -7.43
N GLY A 128 -30.80 -28.55 -8.34
CA GLY A 128 -29.45 -29.08 -8.49
C GLY A 128 -28.43 -28.04 -8.02
N ALA A 129 -27.29 -28.53 -7.53
CA ALA A 129 -26.11 -27.72 -7.27
C ALA A 129 -24.91 -28.38 -7.92
N LEU A 130 -24.33 -27.70 -8.90
CA LEU A 130 -23.21 -28.19 -9.69
C LEU A 130 -22.01 -27.28 -9.49
N ASP A 131 -20.83 -27.82 -9.73
CA ASP A 131 -19.62 -27.02 -9.86
C ASP A 131 -19.84 -25.98 -10.93
N ASN A 132 -19.54 -24.71 -10.61
CA ASN A 132 -19.74 -23.65 -11.57
C ASN A 132 -18.75 -23.75 -12.73
N ALA A 133 -17.61 -24.44 -12.55
CA ALA A 133 -16.62 -24.62 -13.59
C ALA A 133 -16.94 -25.83 -14.49
N CYS A 134 -17.21 -25.56 -15.77
CA CYS A 134 -17.35 -26.60 -16.78
C CYS A 134 -16.02 -27.39 -16.96
N PRO A 135 -16.03 -28.73 -17.02
CA PRO A 135 -14.81 -29.55 -17.11
C PRO A 135 -13.99 -29.35 -18.40
N HIS A 136 -14.55 -28.71 -19.44
CA HIS A 136 -13.86 -28.51 -20.71
C HIS A 136 -12.82 -27.38 -20.66
N GLN A 137 -13.19 -26.20 -20.15
CA GLN A 137 -12.33 -25.02 -20.08
C GLN A 137 -12.71 -24.08 -18.91
N GLY A 138 -13.43 -24.58 -17.91
CA GLY A 138 -13.78 -23.80 -16.72
C GLY A 138 -14.90 -22.77 -16.91
N GLY A 139 -15.67 -22.85 -18.01
CA GLY A 139 -16.76 -21.90 -18.27
C GLY A 139 -17.84 -21.92 -17.17
N PRO A 140 -18.37 -20.74 -16.78
CA PRO A 140 -19.29 -20.59 -15.66
C PRO A 140 -20.68 -21.13 -16.02
N LEU A 141 -20.99 -22.36 -15.60
CA LEU A 141 -22.27 -23.01 -15.88
C LEU A 141 -23.47 -22.23 -15.30
N GLY A 142 -23.24 -21.49 -14.22
CA GLY A 142 -24.17 -20.56 -13.58
C GLY A 142 -24.58 -19.38 -14.46
N GLU A 143 -23.85 -19.08 -15.53
CA GLU A 143 -24.21 -18.08 -16.55
C GLU A 143 -24.75 -18.73 -17.84
N GLY A 144 -24.95 -20.06 -17.80
CA GLY A 144 -25.50 -20.82 -18.91
C GLY A 144 -27.03 -20.70 -19.02
N SER A 145 -27.60 -21.62 -19.79
CA SER A 145 -29.03 -21.76 -20.02
C SER A 145 -29.46 -23.21 -19.80
N ILE A 146 -30.65 -23.43 -19.24
CA ILE A 146 -31.29 -24.75 -19.30
C ILE A 146 -32.17 -24.74 -20.55
N GLU A 147 -31.80 -25.56 -21.54
CA GLU A 147 -32.45 -25.65 -22.84
C GLU A 147 -33.15 -27.00 -22.99
N CYS A 148 -34.45 -26.96 -23.29
CA CYS A 148 -35.27 -28.14 -23.52
C CYS A 148 -35.55 -28.29 -25.01
N ASN A 149 -35.42 -29.51 -25.55
CA ASN A 149 -35.83 -29.77 -26.92
C ASN A 149 -37.37 -29.82 -27.02
N ASP A 150 -37.92 -29.16 -28.04
CA ASP A 150 -39.37 -29.10 -28.27
C ASP A 150 -40.00 -30.50 -28.33
N GLY A 151 -40.79 -30.84 -27.31
CA GLY A 151 -41.57 -32.07 -27.23
C GLY A 151 -40.89 -33.28 -26.57
N GLN A 152 -39.74 -33.11 -25.91
CA GLN A 152 -39.09 -34.15 -25.09
C GLN A 152 -38.82 -33.66 -23.66
N ASP A 153 -38.86 -34.57 -22.67
CA ASP A 153 -38.48 -34.33 -21.27
C ASP A 153 -36.95 -34.18 -21.08
N ASP A 154 -36.20 -33.91 -22.16
CA ASP A 154 -34.74 -33.93 -22.21
C ASP A 154 -34.21 -32.50 -22.25
N CYS A 155 -33.98 -31.93 -21.06
CA CYS A 155 -33.47 -30.57 -20.87
C CYS A 155 -32.01 -30.60 -20.40
N TRP A 156 -31.21 -29.70 -20.95
CA TRP A 156 -29.77 -29.67 -20.76
C TRP A 156 -29.30 -28.31 -20.26
N LEU A 157 -28.47 -28.30 -19.22
CA LEU A 157 -27.68 -27.16 -18.81
C LEU A 157 -26.52 -26.96 -19.79
N ARG A 158 -26.58 -25.89 -20.56
CA ARG A 158 -25.60 -25.56 -21.59
C ARG A 158 -24.56 -24.57 -21.08
N CYS A 159 -23.29 -24.95 -21.20
CA CYS A 159 -22.15 -24.09 -20.88
C CYS A 159 -22.10 -22.88 -21.83
N PRO A 160 -22.04 -21.64 -21.31
CA PRO A 160 -22.12 -20.43 -22.15
C PRO A 160 -20.87 -20.21 -23.00
N TRP A 161 -19.72 -20.78 -22.63
CA TRP A 161 -18.47 -20.58 -23.37
C TRP A 161 -18.35 -21.49 -24.60
N HIS A 162 -18.84 -22.72 -24.53
CA HIS A 162 -18.55 -23.73 -25.56
C HIS A 162 -19.76 -24.57 -25.99
N GLY A 163 -20.94 -24.35 -25.38
CA GLY A 163 -22.18 -25.02 -25.76
C GLY A 163 -22.27 -26.48 -25.35
N TRP A 164 -21.41 -26.96 -24.44
CA TRP A 164 -21.49 -28.35 -23.96
C TRP A 164 -22.62 -28.52 -22.94
N ASP A 165 -23.31 -29.65 -23.05
CA ASP A 165 -24.54 -29.94 -22.33
C ASP A 165 -24.30 -30.87 -21.13
N PHE A 166 -24.99 -30.57 -20.02
CA PHE A 166 -24.99 -31.37 -18.80
C PHE A 166 -26.41 -31.50 -18.25
N ASP A 167 -26.74 -32.62 -17.62
CA ASP A 167 -27.98 -32.76 -16.88
C ASP A 167 -28.02 -31.71 -15.75
N PRO A 168 -29.05 -30.86 -15.66
CA PRO A 168 -29.12 -29.77 -14.70
C PRO A 168 -29.21 -30.24 -13.25
N LEU A 169 -29.47 -31.51 -12.95
CA LEU A 169 -29.57 -32.03 -11.59
C LEU A 169 -28.41 -32.98 -11.24
N THR A 170 -27.91 -33.73 -12.22
CA THR A 170 -26.90 -34.78 -11.99
C THR A 170 -25.51 -34.45 -12.53
N GLY A 171 -25.40 -33.40 -13.35
CA GLY A 171 -24.15 -32.95 -13.97
C GLY A 171 -23.59 -33.89 -15.03
N ARG A 172 -24.32 -34.94 -15.41
CA ARG A 172 -23.87 -35.92 -16.39
C ARG A 172 -23.98 -35.37 -17.80
N ALA A 173 -22.95 -35.58 -18.61
CA ALA A 173 -23.04 -35.27 -20.04
C ALA A 173 -23.98 -36.26 -20.78
N PRO A 174 -24.57 -35.84 -21.90
CA PRO A 174 -25.36 -36.72 -22.77
C PRO A 174 -24.51 -37.86 -23.37
N GLY A 175 -25.14 -38.87 -23.96
CA GLY A 175 -24.47 -39.85 -24.83
C GLY A 175 -23.49 -40.83 -24.17
N GLY A 176 -23.42 -40.88 -22.84
CA GLY A 176 -22.50 -41.79 -22.12
C GLY A 176 -21.03 -41.33 -22.14
N HIS A 177 -20.79 -40.05 -22.41
CA HIS A 177 -19.48 -39.44 -22.24
C HIS A 177 -19.03 -39.55 -20.78
N ALA A 178 -17.72 -39.67 -20.55
CA ALA A 178 -17.14 -39.78 -19.21
C ALA A 178 -17.17 -38.44 -18.45
N ASP A 179 -17.49 -37.35 -19.14
CA ASP A 179 -17.43 -35.99 -18.64
C ASP A 179 -18.64 -35.75 -17.72
N GLN A 180 -18.38 -35.46 -16.44
CA GLN A 180 -19.39 -35.16 -15.45
C GLN A 180 -18.98 -33.93 -14.64
N VAL A 181 -19.93 -33.02 -14.43
CA VAL A 181 -19.77 -31.90 -13.51
C VAL A 181 -20.00 -32.42 -12.09
N ARG A 182 -19.09 -32.07 -11.18
CA ARG A 182 -19.26 -32.40 -9.76
C ARG A 182 -20.56 -31.79 -9.23
N THR A 183 -21.32 -32.57 -8.49
CA THR A 183 -22.53 -32.08 -7.81
C THR A 183 -22.31 -31.94 -6.31
N PHE A 184 -23.13 -31.11 -5.70
CA PHE A 184 -23.14 -30.83 -4.28
C PHE A 184 -24.50 -31.23 -3.69
N PRO A 185 -24.56 -31.83 -2.49
CA PRO A 185 -25.84 -32.11 -1.86
C PRO A 185 -26.63 -30.82 -1.65
N VAL A 186 -27.93 -30.87 -1.92
CA VAL A 186 -28.86 -29.76 -1.74
C VAL A 186 -29.94 -30.15 -0.76
N GLU A 187 -30.30 -29.24 0.13
CA GLU A 187 -31.42 -29.38 1.06
C GLU A 187 -32.30 -28.14 0.96
N GLN A 188 -33.60 -28.33 0.74
CA GLN A 188 -34.57 -27.25 0.88
C GLN A 188 -35.11 -27.27 2.30
N ARG A 189 -34.90 -26.17 3.01
CA ARG A 189 -35.41 -25.93 4.36
C ARG A 189 -36.50 -24.87 4.30
N ASP A 190 -37.31 -24.75 5.36
CA ASP A 190 -38.41 -23.77 5.42
C ASP A 190 -37.94 -22.32 5.17
N ASP A 191 -36.69 -22.02 5.50
CA ASP A 191 -36.10 -20.70 5.37
C ASP A 191 -35.23 -20.52 4.12
N GLY A 192 -34.95 -21.56 3.31
CA GLY A 192 -34.21 -21.40 2.06
C GLY A 192 -33.57 -22.67 1.49
N ILE A 193 -32.78 -22.48 0.43
CA ILE A 193 -32.03 -23.54 -0.25
C ILE A 193 -30.62 -23.58 0.31
N TYR A 194 -30.18 -24.75 0.76
CA TYR A 194 -28.87 -24.99 1.32
C TYR A 194 -28.05 -25.93 0.44
N VAL A 195 -26.78 -25.59 0.24
CA VAL A 195 -25.82 -26.43 -0.47
C VAL A 195 -24.75 -26.89 0.51
N ALA A 196 -24.51 -28.20 0.55
CA ALA A 196 -23.44 -28.79 1.33
C ALA A 196 -22.12 -28.71 0.56
N VAL A 197 -21.14 -28.02 1.15
CA VAL A 197 -19.79 -27.98 0.64
C VAL A 197 -18.86 -28.65 1.64
N ARG A 198 -17.92 -29.41 1.11
CA ARG A 198 -16.83 -29.99 1.89
C ARG A 198 -15.70 -28.99 1.93
N GLU A 199 -15.42 -28.49 3.11
CA GLU A 199 -14.38 -27.49 3.31
C GLU A 199 -13.42 -27.96 4.38
N SER A 200 -12.14 -27.73 4.15
CA SER A 200 -11.14 -27.82 5.21
C SER A 200 -11.43 -26.72 6.21
N THR A 201 -11.51 -27.05 7.50
CA THR A 201 -11.48 -26.04 8.56
C THR A 201 -10.13 -25.31 8.61
N GLU A 202 -9.09 -25.93 8.05
CA GLU A 202 -7.74 -25.40 8.05
C GLU A 202 -7.41 -24.85 6.66
N ARG A 203 -7.32 -23.52 6.56
CA ARG A 203 -6.73 -22.88 5.39
C ARG A 203 -5.25 -23.25 5.35
N GLN A 204 -4.83 -23.97 4.31
CA GLN A 204 -3.42 -24.23 4.09
C GLN A 204 -2.70 -22.91 3.78
N PRO A 205 -1.62 -22.55 4.48
CA PRO A 205 -0.83 -21.38 4.15
C PRO A 205 -0.26 -21.51 2.73
N THR A 206 -0.28 -20.41 2.00
CA THR A 206 0.32 -20.27 0.67
C THR A 206 1.64 -19.53 0.77
N VAL A 207 2.40 -19.54 -0.34
CA VAL A 207 3.59 -18.69 -0.45
C VAL A 207 3.25 -17.20 -0.28
N SER A 208 2.06 -16.76 -0.75
CA SER A 208 1.62 -15.38 -0.57
C SER A 208 1.37 -15.02 0.89
N ASP A 209 0.88 -15.96 1.71
CA ASP A 209 0.73 -15.73 3.16
C ASP A 209 2.05 -15.51 3.85
N LEU A 210 3.05 -16.33 3.53
CA LEU A 210 4.39 -16.17 4.10
C LEU A 210 5.02 -14.83 3.68
N MET A 211 4.86 -14.43 2.42
CA MET A 211 5.36 -13.15 1.92
C MET A 211 4.62 -11.97 2.55
N ALA A 212 3.29 -12.01 2.62
CA ALA A 212 2.49 -10.94 3.21
C ALA A 212 2.78 -10.80 4.72
N GLN A 213 2.89 -11.92 5.46
CA GLN A 213 3.29 -11.88 6.87
C GLN A 213 4.73 -11.37 7.04
N THR A 214 5.66 -11.74 6.14
CA THR A 214 7.02 -11.17 6.14
C THR A 214 6.97 -9.66 5.99
N MET A 215 6.19 -9.15 5.03
CA MET A 215 6.01 -7.72 4.81
C MET A 215 5.48 -7.00 6.07
N VAL A 216 4.50 -7.58 6.76
CA VAL A 216 3.98 -7.07 8.05
C VAL A 216 5.06 -7.09 9.13
N ASN A 217 5.85 -8.17 9.23
CA ASN A 217 6.96 -8.26 10.19
C ASN A 217 8.03 -7.16 9.97
N TRP A 218 8.12 -6.61 8.76
CA TRP A 218 8.96 -5.45 8.43
C TRP A 218 8.32 -4.09 8.76
N GLY A 219 7.13 -4.09 9.36
CA GLY A 219 6.44 -2.88 9.82
C GLY A 219 5.45 -2.27 8.83
N VAL A 220 5.17 -2.94 7.70
CA VAL A 220 4.12 -2.50 6.78
C VAL A 220 2.76 -2.75 7.40
N THR A 221 2.00 -1.68 7.63
CA THR A 221 0.67 -1.76 8.25
C THR A 221 -0.46 -1.44 7.28
N HIS A 222 -0.15 -0.83 6.13
CA HIS A 222 -1.13 -0.34 5.17
C HIS A 222 -0.78 -0.76 3.74
N VAL A 223 -1.79 -1.27 3.03
CA VAL A 223 -1.77 -1.51 1.59
C VAL A 223 -2.87 -0.69 0.94
N PHE A 224 -2.54 0.07 -0.10
CA PHE A 224 -3.50 0.81 -0.92
C PHE A 224 -3.61 0.14 -2.28
N GLY A 225 -4.79 -0.09 -2.83
CA GLY A 225 -4.82 -0.71 -4.16
C GLY A 225 -6.16 -1.19 -4.65
N MET A 226 -6.09 -1.95 -5.73
CA MET A 226 -7.25 -2.59 -6.33
C MET A 226 -7.03 -4.10 -6.44
N VAL A 227 -8.04 -4.85 -5.97
CA VAL A 227 -8.11 -6.30 -6.13
C VAL A 227 -8.70 -6.60 -7.50
N GLY A 228 -8.12 -7.56 -8.19
CA GLY A 228 -8.65 -8.06 -9.45
C GLY A 228 -7.96 -9.35 -9.88
N HIS A 229 -8.37 -9.88 -11.03
CA HIS A 229 -8.07 -11.26 -11.45
C HIS A 229 -6.62 -11.70 -11.18
N SER A 230 -5.64 -10.88 -11.58
CA SER A 230 -4.24 -11.27 -11.53
C SER A 230 -3.52 -11.08 -10.19
N ASN A 231 -4.23 -10.70 -9.12
CA ASN A 231 -3.63 -10.57 -7.78
C ASN A 231 -4.47 -11.23 -6.67
N LEU A 232 -5.43 -12.08 -7.02
CA LEU A 232 -6.39 -12.65 -6.08
C LEU A 232 -5.74 -13.48 -4.97
N GLY A 233 -4.68 -14.24 -5.27
CA GLY A 233 -4.01 -15.05 -4.24
C GLY A 233 -3.27 -14.20 -3.22
N LEU A 234 -2.60 -13.13 -3.66
CA LEU A 234 -1.98 -12.18 -2.75
C LEU A 234 -3.03 -11.33 -2.00
N ALA A 235 -4.11 -10.92 -2.68
CA ALA A 235 -5.21 -10.21 -2.04
C ALA A 235 -5.88 -11.04 -0.92
N ASP A 236 -6.02 -12.36 -1.11
CA ASP A 236 -6.54 -13.25 -0.08
C ASP A 236 -5.62 -13.32 1.15
N ALA A 237 -4.30 -13.37 0.94
CA ALA A 237 -3.32 -13.31 2.03
C ALA A 237 -3.42 -11.98 2.82
N LEU A 238 -3.57 -10.85 2.11
CA LEU A 238 -3.76 -9.54 2.75
C LEU A 238 -5.10 -9.45 3.50
N ARG A 239 -6.18 -10.02 2.96
CA ARG A 239 -7.49 -10.11 3.62
C ARG A 239 -7.39 -10.85 4.96
N VAL A 240 -6.65 -11.96 5.02
CA VAL A 240 -6.43 -12.71 6.27
C VAL A 240 -5.70 -11.85 7.30
N LEU A 241 -4.65 -11.13 6.89
CA LEU A 241 -3.91 -10.23 7.78
C LEU A 241 -4.78 -9.08 8.27
N GLU A 242 -5.62 -8.52 7.40
CA GLU A 242 -6.58 -7.49 7.78
C GLU A 242 -7.62 -7.97 8.79
N GLN A 243 -8.21 -9.15 8.57
CA GLN A 243 -9.17 -9.75 9.50
C GLN A 243 -8.54 -10.03 10.87
N SER A 244 -7.25 -10.36 10.91
CA SER A 244 -6.48 -10.53 12.15
C SER A 244 -6.06 -9.21 12.83
N GLY A 245 -6.31 -8.06 12.19
CA GLY A 245 -5.95 -6.73 12.70
C GLY A 245 -4.47 -6.37 12.55
N GLN A 246 -3.68 -7.16 11.82
CA GLN A 246 -2.25 -6.93 11.62
C GLN A 246 -1.95 -5.93 10.49
N LEU A 247 -2.90 -5.74 9.58
CA LEU A 247 -2.80 -4.89 8.40
C LEU A 247 -4.14 -4.15 8.19
N ARG A 248 -4.13 -3.03 7.47
CA ARG A 248 -5.31 -2.41 6.88
C ARG A 248 -5.17 -2.36 5.36
N TYR A 249 -6.23 -2.74 4.64
CA TYR A 249 -6.31 -2.64 3.20
C TYR A 249 -7.27 -1.52 2.79
N ILE A 250 -6.79 -0.58 1.99
CA ILE A 250 -7.59 0.54 1.48
C ILE A 250 -7.80 0.35 -0.02
N GLY A 251 -9.02 -0.04 -0.38
CA GLY A 251 -9.52 -0.15 -1.73
C GLY A 251 -9.63 1.24 -2.38
N ILE A 252 -8.89 1.45 -3.46
CA ILE A 252 -8.78 2.73 -4.18
C ILE A 252 -9.47 2.61 -5.55
N ARG A 253 -9.91 3.72 -6.14
CA ARG A 253 -10.56 3.72 -7.47
C ARG A 253 -9.59 3.82 -8.65
N HIS A 254 -8.41 4.41 -8.44
CA HIS A 254 -7.35 4.49 -9.45
C HIS A 254 -5.98 4.17 -8.86
N GLU A 255 -5.21 3.28 -9.49
CA GLU A 255 -3.95 2.76 -8.92
C GLU A 255 -2.88 3.85 -8.75
N GLY A 256 -2.85 4.86 -9.62
CA GLY A 256 -2.04 6.07 -9.42
C GLY A 256 -2.27 6.76 -8.07
N ALA A 257 -3.52 6.82 -7.59
CA ALA A 257 -3.83 7.34 -6.26
C ALA A 257 -3.30 6.41 -5.15
N ALA A 258 -3.32 5.10 -5.36
CA ALA A 258 -2.73 4.14 -4.42
C ALA A 258 -1.22 4.34 -4.27
N ALA A 259 -0.51 4.56 -5.38
CA ALA A 259 0.91 4.87 -5.36
C ALA A 259 1.21 6.21 -4.65
N PHE A 260 0.42 7.25 -4.89
CA PHE A 260 0.56 8.52 -4.17
C PHE A 260 0.19 8.45 -2.69
N ALA A 261 -0.82 7.66 -2.31
CA ALA A 261 -1.17 7.42 -0.92
C ALA A 261 -0.04 6.68 -0.18
N ALA A 262 0.51 5.62 -0.78
CA ALA A 262 1.68 4.93 -0.23
C ALA A 262 2.88 5.88 -0.11
N SER A 263 3.12 6.72 -1.12
CA SER A 263 4.15 7.77 -1.09
C SER A 263 3.93 8.77 0.04
N GLY A 264 2.71 9.29 0.22
CA GLY A 264 2.34 10.22 1.28
C GLY A 264 2.54 9.64 2.68
N TYR A 265 2.08 8.41 2.89
CA TYR A 265 2.30 7.64 4.12
C TYR A 265 3.80 7.52 4.43
N ALA A 266 4.58 7.08 3.44
CA ALA A 266 6.00 6.83 3.58
C ALA A 266 6.82 8.11 3.77
N LYS A 267 6.43 9.22 3.11
CA LYS A 267 7.04 10.54 3.32
C LYS A 267 6.83 11.03 4.76
N LEU A 268 5.62 10.87 5.29
CA LEU A 268 5.32 11.29 6.67
C LEU A 268 6.11 10.46 7.68
N THR A 269 6.06 9.14 7.55
CA THR A 269 6.48 8.21 8.62
C THR A 269 7.92 7.73 8.48
N GLY A 270 8.47 7.69 7.27
CA GLY A 270 9.71 6.98 6.96
C GLY A 270 9.60 5.46 7.01
N VAL A 271 8.40 4.92 7.28
CA VAL A 271 8.10 3.48 7.31
C VAL A 271 7.49 3.07 5.96
N PRO A 272 7.84 1.91 5.38
CA PRO A 272 7.28 1.49 4.12
C PRO A 272 5.75 1.30 4.18
N ALA A 273 5.06 1.81 3.15
CA ALA A 273 3.70 1.42 2.80
C ALA A 273 3.71 0.68 1.47
N ALA A 274 2.67 -0.08 1.18
CA ALA A 274 2.57 -0.87 -0.04
C ALA A 274 1.41 -0.41 -0.93
N CYS A 275 1.57 -0.59 -2.25
CA CYS A 275 0.47 -0.53 -3.20
C CYS A 275 0.26 -1.89 -3.89
N LEU A 276 -1.01 -2.28 -4.07
CA LEU A 276 -1.41 -3.50 -4.77
C LEU A 276 -2.12 -3.16 -6.08
N SER A 277 -1.74 -3.84 -7.16
CA SER A 277 -2.39 -3.69 -8.47
C SER A 277 -2.44 -5.01 -9.24
N ILE A 278 -3.35 -5.09 -10.21
CA ILE A 278 -3.39 -6.14 -11.22
C ILE A 278 -2.27 -5.97 -12.27
N ALA A 279 -2.09 -6.99 -13.11
CA ALA A 279 -1.26 -6.97 -14.31
C ALA A 279 -1.70 -5.91 -15.34
N GLY A 280 -0.84 -5.66 -16.33
CA GLY A 280 -1.16 -4.82 -17.47
C GLY A 280 -1.50 -3.38 -17.09
N PRO A 281 -2.70 -2.87 -17.43
CA PRO A 281 -3.05 -1.46 -17.28
C PRO A 281 -2.97 -0.97 -15.82
N GLY A 282 -3.41 -1.79 -14.86
CA GLY A 282 -3.39 -1.39 -13.46
C GLY A 282 -1.96 -1.17 -12.96
N ALA A 283 -1.04 -2.08 -13.29
CA ALA A 283 0.37 -1.94 -12.95
C ALA A 283 0.93 -0.64 -13.56
N THR A 284 0.66 -0.36 -14.84
CA THR A 284 1.17 0.87 -15.47
C THR A 284 0.60 2.15 -14.86
N ASN A 285 -0.62 2.13 -14.32
CA ASN A 285 -1.20 3.28 -13.62
C ASN A 285 -0.45 3.66 -12.34
N LEU A 286 0.33 2.75 -11.74
CA LEU A 286 1.15 3.04 -10.56
C LEU A 286 2.35 3.96 -10.85
N LEU A 287 2.85 3.97 -12.10
CA LEU A 287 4.19 4.47 -12.43
C LEU A 287 4.44 5.92 -12.00
N THR A 288 3.49 6.82 -12.21
CA THR A 288 3.67 8.24 -11.85
C THR A 288 3.83 8.43 -10.33
N GLY A 289 2.99 7.78 -9.53
CA GLY A 289 3.09 7.85 -8.06
C GLY A 289 4.32 7.14 -7.52
N LEU A 290 4.78 6.07 -8.19
CA LEU A 290 6.04 5.41 -7.84
C LEU A 290 7.26 6.24 -8.22
N TRP A 291 7.21 7.00 -9.32
CA TRP A 291 8.26 7.97 -9.66
C TRP A 291 8.36 9.05 -8.60
N ASP A 292 7.22 9.53 -8.10
CA ASP A 292 7.19 10.47 -6.98
C ASP A 292 7.89 9.88 -5.75
N ALA A 293 7.51 8.67 -5.33
CA ALA A 293 8.16 7.98 -4.22
C ALA A 293 9.67 7.82 -4.43
N LYS A 294 10.10 7.38 -5.62
CA LYS A 294 11.51 7.19 -5.98
C LYS A 294 12.31 8.48 -5.82
N VAL A 295 11.92 9.55 -6.52
CA VAL A 295 12.73 10.77 -6.58
C VAL A 295 12.66 11.58 -5.29
N ASP A 296 11.58 11.42 -4.51
CA ASP A 296 11.49 12.01 -3.17
C ASP A 296 12.04 11.13 -2.05
N ARG A 297 12.51 9.92 -2.39
CA ARG A 297 13.09 8.93 -1.50
C ARG A 297 12.13 8.46 -0.40
N ALA A 298 10.91 8.13 -0.79
CA ALA A 298 9.91 7.53 0.07
C ALA A 298 9.97 6.00 -0.06
N PRO A 299 10.09 5.24 1.05
CA PRO A 299 10.11 3.78 1.00
C PRO A 299 8.72 3.24 0.62
N VAL A 300 8.59 2.61 -0.56
CA VAL A 300 7.31 2.05 -1.02
C VAL A 300 7.51 0.65 -1.60
N LEU A 301 6.58 -0.26 -1.31
CA LEU A 301 6.49 -1.56 -1.97
C LEU A 301 5.41 -1.52 -3.05
N ALA A 302 5.77 -1.82 -4.30
CA ALA A 302 4.83 -2.07 -5.38
C ALA A 302 4.61 -3.58 -5.51
N LEU A 303 3.37 -4.03 -5.37
CA LEU A 303 2.98 -5.43 -5.49
C LEU A 303 2.04 -5.54 -6.69
N THR A 304 2.51 -6.14 -7.78
CA THR A 304 1.72 -6.24 -9.01
C THR A 304 1.42 -7.69 -9.35
N GLY A 305 0.17 -7.96 -9.71
CA GLY A 305 -0.21 -9.19 -10.38
C GLY A 305 0.48 -9.36 -11.74
N GLN A 306 0.51 -10.59 -12.24
CA GLN A 306 0.98 -10.93 -13.57
C GLN A 306 0.23 -12.15 -14.08
N VAL A 307 0.03 -12.23 -15.40
CA VAL A 307 -0.52 -13.43 -16.03
C VAL A 307 0.34 -14.66 -15.68
N ASN A 308 -0.23 -15.86 -15.87
CA ASN A 308 0.50 -17.10 -15.64
C ASN A 308 1.87 -17.10 -16.33
N SER A 309 2.94 -17.51 -15.63
CA SER A 309 4.29 -17.42 -16.20
C SER A 309 4.47 -18.20 -17.50
N GLN A 310 3.68 -19.28 -17.70
CA GLN A 310 3.68 -20.10 -18.91
C GLN A 310 3.23 -19.39 -20.19
N VAL A 311 2.51 -18.26 -20.07
CA VAL A 311 1.98 -17.49 -21.22
C VAL A 311 2.70 -16.15 -21.41
N LEU A 312 3.85 -15.94 -20.77
CA LEU A 312 4.71 -14.79 -21.02
C LEU A 312 5.48 -14.96 -22.34
N GLY A 313 5.39 -13.98 -23.24
CA GLY A 313 6.05 -13.93 -24.56
C GLY A 313 5.07 -13.97 -25.75
N PRO A 314 4.06 -14.84 -25.78
CA PRO A 314 3.10 -14.94 -26.88
C PRO A 314 2.15 -13.75 -27.06
N GLY A 315 2.06 -12.80 -26.11
CA GLY A 315 1.14 -11.67 -26.18
C GLY A 315 -0.24 -11.99 -25.59
N ALA A 316 -0.27 -12.60 -24.40
CA ALA A 316 -1.50 -12.89 -23.68
C ALA A 316 -2.28 -11.61 -23.33
N PHE A 317 -3.58 -11.75 -23.09
CA PHE A 317 -4.41 -10.62 -22.67
C PHE A 317 -3.85 -10.00 -21.37
N GLN A 318 -3.68 -8.66 -21.36
CA GLN A 318 -3.06 -7.88 -20.27
C GLN A 318 -1.58 -8.20 -19.98
N GLU A 319 -0.89 -8.94 -20.83
CA GLU A 319 0.54 -9.18 -20.69
C GLU A 319 1.36 -7.90 -20.92
N ILE A 320 2.23 -7.56 -19.95
CA ILE A 320 3.27 -6.55 -20.07
C ILE A 320 4.55 -7.09 -19.42
N GLU A 321 5.71 -6.80 -20.00
CA GLU A 321 7.01 -7.06 -19.37
C GLU A 321 7.23 -6.10 -18.17
N LEU A 322 6.60 -6.40 -17.04
CA LEU A 322 6.55 -5.53 -15.88
C LEU A 322 7.93 -5.26 -15.27
N ALA A 323 8.84 -6.24 -15.29
CA ALA A 323 10.19 -6.04 -14.77
C ALA A 323 10.95 -4.94 -15.55
N ALA A 324 10.86 -4.95 -16.88
CA ALA A 324 11.45 -3.91 -17.72
C ALA A 324 10.73 -2.56 -17.55
N ALA A 325 9.39 -2.56 -17.52
CA ALA A 325 8.61 -1.34 -17.35
C ALA A 325 8.90 -0.63 -16.02
N PHE A 326 9.17 -1.38 -14.94
CA PHE A 326 9.42 -0.84 -13.61
C PHE A 326 10.91 -0.67 -13.28
N ALA A 327 11.83 -1.22 -14.07
CA ALA A 327 13.27 -1.10 -13.83
C ALA A 327 13.77 0.34 -13.61
N PRO A 328 13.26 1.37 -14.34
CA PRO A 328 13.66 2.75 -14.08
C PRO A 328 13.12 3.30 -12.75
N VAL A 329 11.96 2.83 -12.29
CA VAL A 329 11.27 3.39 -11.12
C VAL A 329 11.65 2.67 -9.82
N ALA A 330 11.89 1.36 -9.85
CA ALA A 330 12.20 0.56 -8.67
C ALA A 330 13.70 0.26 -8.54
N ARG A 331 14.26 0.40 -7.34
CA ARG A 331 15.64 0.02 -7.04
C ARG A 331 15.84 -1.50 -6.99
N PHE A 332 14.78 -2.21 -6.62
CA PHE A 332 14.72 -3.65 -6.59
C PHE A 332 13.42 -4.06 -7.28
N SER A 333 13.48 -4.84 -8.35
CA SER A 333 12.30 -5.39 -9.03
C SER A 333 12.57 -6.86 -9.36
N GLN A 334 11.70 -7.76 -8.91
CA GLN A 334 11.83 -9.19 -9.15
C GLN A 334 10.47 -9.86 -9.39
N THR A 335 10.45 -10.82 -10.31
CA THR A 335 9.31 -11.72 -10.49
C THR A 335 9.40 -12.88 -9.51
N VAL A 336 8.30 -13.13 -8.80
CA VAL A 336 8.17 -14.26 -7.87
C VAL A 336 7.82 -15.50 -8.67
N LEU A 337 8.83 -16.28 -9.04
CA LEU A 337 8.67 -17.56 -9.73
C LEU A 337 8.37 -18.70 -8.75
N ARG A 338 7.82 -19.81 -9.28
CA ARG A 338 7.48 -21.04 -8.52
C ARG A 338 8.57 -21.49 -7.56
N ASP A 339 9.83 -21.56 -8.01
CA ASP A 339 10.97 -22.07 -7.23
C ASP A 339 11.82 -20.97 -6.58
N SER A 340 11.29 -19.74 -6.50
CA SER A 340 11.99 -18.63 -5.85
C SER A 340 12.19 -18.91 -4.36
N ARG A 341 13.12 -18.18 -3.72
CA ARG A 341 13.11 -18.04 -2.25
C ARG A 341 12.14 -16.94 -1.85
N GLN A 342 10.84 -17.21 -1.90
CA GLN A 342 9.77 -16.19 -1.84
C GLN A 342 9.88 -15.29 -0.59
N VAL A 343 10.07 -15.89 0.58
CA VAL A 343 10.27 -15.14 1.85
C VAL A 343 11.49 -14.23 1.78
N GLU A 344 12.59 -14.70 1.19
CA GLU A 344 13.81 -13.90 1.08
C GLU A 344 13.67 -12.78 0.05
N LEU A 345 12.93 -12.99 -1.04
CA LEU A 345 12.59 -11.91 -1.97
C LEU A 345 11.80 -10.79 -1.28
N MET A 346 10.84 -11.13 -0.42
CA MET A 346 10.12 -10.12 0.36
C MET A 346 11.02 -9.43 1.39
N ASN A 347 11.90 -10.16 2.09
CA ASN A 347 12.90 -9.55 2.98
C ASN A 347 13.77 -8.54 2.23
N LEU A 348 14.26 -8.90 1.04
CA LEU A 348 15.08 -8.02 0.22
C LEU A 348 14.31 -6.82 -0.28
N ALA A 349 13.05 -6.98 -0.73
CA ALA A 349 12.20 -5.87 -1.14
C ALA A 349 12.00 -4.87 0.01
N CYS A 350 11.62 -5.35 1.20
CA CYS A 350 11.44 -4.51 2.39
C CYS A 350 12.76 -3.83 2.82
N LYS A 351 13.88 -4.57 2.78
CA LYS A 351 15.20 -4.05 3.10
C LYS A 351 15.64 -2.97 2.11
N HIS A 352 15.44 -3.17 0.80
CA HIS A 352 15.76 -2.18 -0.21
C HIS A 352 14.91 -0.92 -0.02
N ALA A 353 13.60 -1.06 0.15
CA ALA A 353 12.72 0.08 0.40
C ALA A 353 13.19 0.87 1.63
N THR A 354 13.49 0.20 2.74
CA THR A 354 13.90 0.85 4.00
C THR A 354 15.30 1.47 3.94
N VAL A 355 16.29 0.74 3.42
CA VAL A 355 17.70 1.15 3.45
C VAL A 355 17.97 2.21 2.38
N GLU A 356 17.59 1.94 1.14
CA GLU A 356 17.84 2.85 0.01
C GLU A 356 16.86 4.03 0.01
N ARG A 357 15.73 3.88 0.71
CA ARG A 357 14.59 4.82 0.72
C ARG A 357 14.07 5.01 -0.70
N ASP A 358 13.67 3.90 -1.30
CA ASP A 358 13.33 3.80 -2.73
C ASP A 358 12.12 2.87 -2.89
N VAL A 359 11.65 2.71 -4.13
CA VAL A 359 10.62 1.75 -4.50
C VAL A 359 11.24 0.37 -4.65
N ALA A 360 10.63 -0.63 -4.03
CA ALA A 360 10.87 -2.04 -4.33
C ALA A 360 9.61 -2.67 -4.94
N HIS A 361 9.77 -3.51 -5.95
CA HIS A 361 8.70 -4.06 -6.77
C HIS A 361 8.77 -5.58 -6.80
N LEU A 362 7.64 -6.22 -6.53
CA LEU A 362 7.47 -7.66 -6.66
C LEU A 362 6.33 -7.96 -7.61
N ILE A 363 6.59 -8.84 -8.58
CA ILE A 363 5.64 -9.25 -9.62
C ILE A 363 5.17 -10.67 -9.29
N PHE A 364 3.86 -10.87 -9.21
CA PHE A 364 3.25 -12.12 -8.74
C PHE A 364 2.46 -12.80 -9.87
N PRO A 365 3.02 -13.80 -10.57
CA PRO A 365 2.27 -14.63 -11.51
C PRO A 365 1.12 -15.36 -10.83
N ASP A 366 -0.03 -15.43 -11.48
CA ASP A 366 -1.28 -16.00 -10.96
C ASP A 366 -1.13 -17.40 -10.35
N GLU A 367 -0.44 -18.30 -11.04
CA GLU A 367 -0.25 -19.68 -10.59
C GLU A 367 0.69 -19.80 -9.39
N VAL A 368 1.55 -18.80 -9.15
CA VAL A 368 2.50 -18.82 -8.04
C VAL A 368 1.85 -18.36 -6.75
N GLN A 369 0.92 -17.41 -6.81
CA GLN A 369 0.32 -16.78 -5.63
C GLN A 369 -0.39 -17.77 -4.70
N THR A 370 -0.93 -18.85 -5.25
CA THR A 370 -1.75 -19.83 -4.54
C THR A 370 -1.01 -21.14 -4.23
N LEU A 371 0.29 -21.23 -4.55
CA LEU A 371 1.08 -22.40 -4.23
C LEU A 371 1.10 -22.63 -2.72
N PRO A 372 0.93 -23.88 -2.25
CA PRO A 372 1.08 -24.21 -0.84
C PRO A 372 2.46 -23.78 -0.34
N ALA A 373 2.49 -23.24 0.88
CA ALA A 373 3.73 -22.98 1.58
C ALA A 373 4.50 -24.30 1.79
N PRO A 374 5.83 -24.33 1.56
CA PRO A 374 6.62 -25.52 1.87
C PRO A 374 6.54 -25.89 3.35
N ASP A 375 6.54 -27.19 3.65
CA ASP A 375 6.48 -27.69 5.02
C ASP A 375 7.57 -27.08 5.90
N GLY A 376 7.18 -26.52 7.05
CA GLY A 376 8.08 -25.89 8.00
C GLY A 376 8.60 -24.50 7.59
N ALA A 377 8.23 -23.96 6.42
CA ALA A 377 8.59 -22.60 6.04
C ALA A 377 7.96 -21.57 7.00
N GLN A 378 8.73 -20.53 7.32
CA GLN A 378 8.32 -19.48 8.25
C GLN A 378 8.46 -18.10 7.57
N PRO A 379 7.60 -17.13 7.93
CA PRO A 379 7.77 -15.75 7.49
C PRO A 379 9.10 -15.16 8.00
N GLY A 380 9.66 -14.23 7.23
CA GLY A 380 10.88 -13.51 7.56
C GLY A 380 10.64 -12.26 8.42
N GLY A 381 11.68 -11.46 8.62
CA GLY A 381 11.61 -10.23 9.39
C GLY A 381 12.95 -9.47 9.41
N PRO A 382 12.96 -8.25 9.97
CA PRO A 382 14.12 -7.35 9.94
C PRO A 382 15.28 -7.77 10.85
N ASP A 383 15.03 -8.65 11.82
CA ASP A 383 16.03 -9.07 12.82
C ASP A 383 17.27 -9.69 12.16
N GLY A 384 18.45 -9.20 12.56
CA GLY A 384 19.74 -9.58 11.99
C GLY A 384 19.99 -9.07 10.56
N ARG A 385 19.06 -8.30 9.96
CA ARG A 385 19.17 -7.79 8.58
C ARG A 385 19.43 -6.29 8.50
N LEU A 386 19.23 -5.54 9.58
CA LEU A 386 19.48 -4.10 9.69
C LEU A 386 20.55 -3.80 10.74
N GLY A 387 21.44 -2.86 10.43
CA GLY A 387 22.42 -2.30 11.37
C GLY A 387 22.13 -0.83 11.69
N ASP A 388 22.75 -0.29 12.74
CA ASP A 388 22.69 1.14 13.03
C ASP A 388 23.30 1.94 11.87
N ARG A 389 22.58 2.96 11.41
CA ARG A 389 22.99 3.82 10.30
C ARG A 389 23.60 5.14 10.77
N ARG A 390 23.63 5.38 12.07
CA ARG A 390 24.23 6.58 12.66
C ARG A 390 25.75 6.50 12.56
N MET A 391 26.33 7.49 11.90
CA MET A 391 27.77 7.60 11.70
C MET A 391 28.24 9.04 11.91
N LEU A 392 29.32 9.22 12.66
CA LEU A 392 29.99 10.52 12.78
C LEU A 392 30.90 10.74 11.56
N PRO A 393 31.09 11.99 11.12
CA PRO A 393 32.06 12.31 10.09
C PRO A 393 33.50 12.01 10.53
N ALA A 394 34.41 11.99 9.56
CA ALA A 394 35.85 11.91 9.81
C ALA A 394 36.32 13.06 10.71
N VAL A 395 37.27 12.77 11.61
CA VAL A 395 37.78 13.73 12.60
C VAL A 395 38.29 15.02 11.95
N ASP A 396 39.01 14.92 10.85
CA ASP A 396 39.56 16.08 10.13
C ASP A 396 38.45 16.95 9.51
N ALA A 397 37.36 16.34 9.03
CA ALA A 397 36.21 17.07 8.50
C ALA A 397 35.46 17.81 9.62
N LEU A 398 35.29 17.18 10.78
CA LEU A 398 34.71 17.81 11.98
C LEU A 398 35.58 18.97 12.49
N ALA A 399 36.91 18.77 12.54
CA ALA A 399 37.85 19.81 12.96
C ALA A 399 37.82 21.01 12.00
N SER A 400 37.79 20.76 10.69
CA SER A 400 37.69 21.81 9.66
C SER A 400 36.37 22.57 9.75
N ALA A 401 35.25 21.87 9.89
CA ALA A 401 33.94 22.48 10.05
C ALA A 401 33.86 23.34 11.31
N LEU A 402 34.40 22.85 12.43
CA LEU A 402 34.47 23.60 13.68
C LEU A 402 35.33 24.86 13.56
N GLN A 403 36.47 24.78 12.87
CA GLN A 403 37.33 25.94 12.66
C GLN A 403 36.63 27.00 11.81
N MET A 404 36.01 26.60 10.69
CA MET A 404 35.21 27.51 9.85
C MET A 404 34.08 28.19 10.62
N LEU A 405 33.40 27.46 11.52
CA LEU A 405 32.36 28.03 12.39
C LEU A 405 32.90 29.04 13.40
N LYS A 406 34.10 28.81 13.96
CA LYS A 406 34.76 29.76 14.88
C LYS A 406 35.20 31.05 14.19
N ASP A 407 35.56 30.95 12.92
CA ASP A 407 36.03 32.10 12.13
C ASP A 407 34.88 32.91 11.52
N ALA A 408 33.69 32.31 11.40
CA ALA A 408 32.51 32.95 10.83
C ALA A 408 31.96 34.08 11.74
N ARG A 409 31.63 35.22 11.11
CA ARG A 409 30.98 36.35 11.78
C ARG A 409 29.47 36.34 11.60
N ARG A 410 28.98 35.88 10.45
CA ARG A 410 27.55 35.88 10.09
C ARG A 410 27.14 34.52 9.50
N PRO A 411 27.26 33.42 10.25
CA PRO A 411 26.84 32.11 9.76
C PRO A 411 25.32 32.07 9.56
N ALA A 412 24.85 31.31 8.58
CA ALA A 412 23.45 30.96 8.37
C ALA A 412 23.29 29.45 8.16
N ILE A 413 22.22 28.88 8.71
CA ILE A 413 21.92 27.45 8.63
C ILE A 413 20.82 27.22 7.61
N ILE A 414 21.02 26.28 6.69
CA ILE A 414 20.01 25.85 5.72
C ILE A 414 19.63 24.40 6.00
N VAL A 415 18.35 24.16 6.20
CA VAL A 415 17.78 22.86 6.55
C VAL A 415 17.02 22.30 5.37
N GLY A 416 17.43 21.11 4.93
CA GLY A 416 16.74 20.32 3.92
C GLY A 416 15.86 19.23 4.51
N TYR A 417 15.19 18.48 3.63
CA TYR A 417 14.31 17.38 4.05
C TYR A 417 15.08 16.26 4.76
N GLY A 418 16.38 16.11 4.50
CA GLY A 418 17.21 15.11 5.18
C GLY A 418 17.31 15.31 6.69
N ALA A 419 17.01 16.51 7.20
CA ALA A 419 17.04 16.83 8.62
C ALA A 419 15.75 16.49 9.39
N VAL A 420 14.74 15.93 8.72
CA VAL A 420 13.48 15.52 9.38
C VAL A 420 13.78 14.60 10.56
N GLY A 421 13.25 14.95 11.73
CA GLY A 421 13.50 14.23 12.99
C GLY A 421 14.87 14.51 13.63
N ARG A 422 15.64 15.47 13.12
CA ARG A 422 17.00 15.84 13.57
C ARG A 422 17.15 17.32 13.94
N MET A 423 16.05 18.04 14.11
CA MET A 423 16.07 19.49 14.32
C MET A 423 16.63 19.93 15.67
N GLN A 424 16.40 19.18 16.75
CA GLN A 424 16.82 19.61 18.08
C GLN A 424 18.33 19.92 18.17
N PRO A 425 19.28 19.08 17.69
CA PRO A 425 20.70 19.46 17.63
C PRO A 425 21.00 20.66 16.72
N ILE A 426 20.24 20.85 15.65
CA ILE A 426 20.41 21.97 14.71
C ILE A 426 19.96 23.29 15.36
N GLU A 427 18.87 23.27 16.12
CA GLU A 427 18.38 24.42 16.90
C GLU A 427 19.40 24.82 17.97
N GLN A 428 19.99 23.85 18.69
CA GLN A 428 21.05 24.14 19.65
C GLN A 428 22.27 24.79 18.98
N LEU A 429 22.63 24.34 17.78
CA LEU A 429 23.68 24.98 16.98
C LEU A 429 23.31 26.41 16.57
N ALA A 430 22.07 26.62 16.10
CA ALA A 430 21.55 27.93 15.73
C ALA A 430 21.58 28.92 16.91
N HIS A 431 21.17 28.47 18.10
CA HIS A 431 21.18 29.27 19.33
C HIS A 431 22.59 29.69 19.71
N LYS A 432 23.55 28.76 19.67
CA LYS A 432 24.95 29.02 20.03
C LYS A 432 25.65 29.97 19.05
N LEU A 433 25.26 29.91 17.77
CA LEU A 433 25.74 30.80 16.73
C LEU A 433 24.92 32.10 16.61
N LYS A 434 23.77 32.19 17.30
CA LYS A 434 22.79 33.27 17.15
C LYS A 434 22.42 33.51 15.67
N ALA A 435 22.32 32.40 14.92
CA ALA A 435 22.28 32.37 13.46
C ALA A 435 20.86 32.11 12.92
N PRO A 436 20.50 32.65 11.74
CA PRO A 436 19.25 32.32 11.08
C PRO A 436 19.21 30.86 10.62
N VAL A 437 18.04 30.26 10.67
CA VAL A 437 17.69 28.94 10.15
C VAL A 437 16.69 29.12 9.00
N LEU A 438 17.13 28.76 7.80
CA LEU A 438 16.33 28.79 6.58
C LEU A 438 15.96 27.35 6.23
N THR A 439 14.77 27.14 5.66
CA THR A 439 14.40 25.81 5.15
C THR A 439 14.40 25.78 3.62
N THR A 440 14.73 24.65 3.03
CA THR A 440 14.24 24.37 1.66
C THR A 440 12.72 24.26 1.70
N PHE A 441 12.05 24.34 0.54
CA PHE A 441 10.58 24.30 0.55
C PHE A 441 10.02 22.96 1.05
N LYS A 442 10.64 21.84 0.65
CA LYS A 442 10.29 20.50 1.15
C LYS A 442 10.52 20.36 2.66
N ALA A 443 11.39 21.18 3.24
CA ALA A 443 11.69 21.23 4.67
C ALA A 443 10.87 22.25 5.45
N LYS A 444 9.91 22.95 4.82
CA LYS A 444 9.03 23.90 5.51
C LYS A 444 8.32 23.19 6.68
N GLY A 445 8.19 23.89 7.80
CA GLY A 445 7.57 23.37 9.02
C GLY A 445 8.52 22.63 9.97
N GLN A 446 9.80 22.45 9.59
CA GLN A 446 10.80 21.90 10.53
C GLN A 446 11.24 22.88 11.62
N ILE A 447 11.06 24.18 11.39
CA ILE A 447 11.17 25.23 12.40
C ILE A 447 9.93 26.13 12.26
N ALA A 448 9.37 26.57 13.37
CA ALA A 448 8.22 27.47 13.37
C ALA A 448 8.64 28.86 12.85
N ASP A 449 7.82 29.47 11.98
CA ASP A 449 8.09 30.78 11.37
C ASP A 449 8.03 31.94 12.41
N ASP A 450 7.61 31.68 13.64
CA ASP A 450 7.68 32.61 14.77
C ASP A 450 8.86 32.36 15.73
N ASP A 451 9.70 31.36 15.46
CA ASP A 451 10.98 31.21 16.17
C ASP A 451 11.93 32.39 15.87
N PRO A 452 12.65 32.95 16.86
CA PRO A 452 13.57 34.06 16.64
C PRO A 452 14.69 33.82 15.62
N HIS A 453 15.03 32.56 15.34
CA HIS A 453 16.04 32.16 14.35
C HIS A 453 15.41 31.81 13.01
N ALA A 454 14.10 31.57 12.90
CA ALA A 454 13.48 31.16 11.66
C ALA A 454 13.50 32.29 10.62
N ALA A 455 14.09 32.01 9.46
CA ALA A 455 14.13 32.93 8.33
C ALA A 455 13.18 32.52 7.19
N GLY A 456 12.40 31.45 7.39
CA GLY A 456 11.43 30.94 6.42
C GLY A 456 12.06 30.14 5.28
N VAL A 457 11.30 30.00 4.19
CA VAL A 457 11.66 29.15 3.04
C VAL A 457 12.61 29.89 2.09
N LEU A 458 13.71 29.26 1.68
CA LEU A 458 14.61 29.77 0.66
C LEU A 458 14.18 29.32 -0.76
N GLY A 459 14.44 30.17 -1.76
CA GLY A 459 14.35 29.81 -3.17
C GLY A 459 13.16 30.44 -3.91
N ARG A 460 12.83 29.92 -5.10
CA ARG A 460 11.82 30.52 -6.01
C ARG A 460 10.41 30.60 -5.41
N SER A 461 10.10 29.67 -4.51
CA SER A 461 8.83 29.58 -3.78
C SER A 461 8.93 30.12 -2.35
N GLY A 462 10.06 30.74 -2.00
CA GLY A 462 10.41 31.14 -0.65
C GLY A 462 10.03 32.58 -0.27
N THR A 463 10.55 33.01 0.87
CA THR A 463 10.33 34.33 1.47
C THR A 463 11.51 35.28 1.19
N PRO A 464 11.25 36.59 1.08
CA PRO A 464 12.33 37.60 1.02
C PRO A 464 13.21 37.63 2.29
N VAL A 465 12.71 37.10 3.40
CA VAL A 465 13.43 36.95 4.67
C VAL A 465 14.60 35.98 4.49
N ALA A 466 14.32 34.77 4.00
CA ALA A 466 15.32 33.74 3.74
C ALA A 466 16.38 34.21 2.73
N SER A 467 15.95 34.81 1.62
CA SER A 467 16.88 35.31 0.60
C SER A 467 17.83 36.37 1.15
N TRP A 468 17.34 37.26 2.02
CA TRP A 468 18.18 38.25 2.67
C TRP A 468 19.21 37.62 3.60
N CYS A 469 18.78 36.75 4.52
CA CYS A 469 19.68 36.08 5.46
C CYS A 469 20.78 35.28 4.74
N MET A 470 20.46 34.59 3.64
CA MET A 470 21.48 33.90 2.84
C MET A 470 22.47 34.89 2.20
N ASN A 471 21.99 36.01 1.66
CA ASN A 471 22.82 36.99 0.99
C ASN A 471 23.79 37.71 1.94
N GLU A 472 23.38 37.95 3.18
CA GLU A 472 24.21 38.59 4.21
C GLU A 472 25.13 37.61 4.96
N ALA A 473 25.00 36.31 4.72
CA ALA A 473 25.81 35.30 5.38
C ALA A 473 27.24 35.23 4.79
N ASP A 474 28.25 35.04 5.65
CA ASP A 474 29.64 34.76 5.25
C ASP A 474 29.94 33.26 5.17
N LEU A 475 29.17 32.45 5.89
CA LEU A 475 29.24 30.98 5.91
C LEU A 475 27.83 30.38 5.88
N LEU A 476 27.61 29.41 4.99
CA LEU A 476 26.41 28.57 5.00
C LEU A 476 26.73 27.20 5.58
N VAL A 477 25.90 26.74 6.52
CA VAL A 477 25.91 25.37 7.03
C VAL A 477 24.65 24.67 6.55
N VAL A 478 24.79 23.75 5.62
CA VAL A 478 23.67 23.13 4.90
C VAL A 478 23.50 21.69 5.36
N PHE A 479 22.38 21.38 6.00
CA PHE A 479 22.06 20.04 6.52
C PHE A 479 21.00 19.34 5.65
N GLY A 480 21.38 18.24 4.99
CA GLY A 480 20.44 17.34 4.32
C GLY A 480 19.60 17.99 3.23
N ALA A 481 20.14 19.02 2.56
CA ALA A 481 19.46 19.76 1.50
C ALA A 481 20.07 19.45 0.15
N SER A 482 19.21 19.45 -0.87
CA SER A 482 19.66 19.43 -2.24
C SER A 482 19.91 20.84 -2.75
N PHE A 483 20.90 20.97 -3.63
CA PHE A 483 21.28 22.24 -4.25
C PHE A 483 20.60 22.38 -5.61
N ALA A 484 19.35 21.94 -5.72
CA ALA A 484 18.57 22.12 -6.95
C ALA A 484 18.31 23.61 -7.20
N ASP A 485 18.21 24.03 -8.47
CA ASP A 485 17.98 25.43 -8.86
C ASP A 485 16.78 26.10 -8.18
N HIS A 486 15.79 25.31 -7.76
CA HIS A 486 14.61 25.80 -7.04
C HIS A 486 14.92 26.24 -5.61
N THR A 487 15.93 25.66 -4.97
CA THR A 487 16.34 26.00 -3.60
C THR A 487 17.08 27.32 -3.53
N GLY A 488 17.75 27.74 -4.61
CA GLY A 488 18.42 29.04 -4.69
C GLY A 488 19.63 29.19 -3.75
N ILE A 489 20.21 28.08 -3.26
CA ILE A 489 21.44 28.12 -2.46
C ILE A 489 22.58 28.63 -3.35
N SER A 490 23.19 29.75 -3.00
CA SER A 490 24.21 30.38 -3.84
C SER A 490 25.55 29.65 -3.76
N ALA A 491 26.05 29.18 -4.91
CA ALA A 491 27.37 28.57 -5.05
C ALA A 491 28.55 29.53 -4.77
N SER A 492 28.30 30.85 -4.70
CA SER A 492 29.34 31.85 -4.42
C SER A 492 29.70 31.98 -2.93
N LYS A 493 28.94 31.33 -2.05
CA LYS A 493 29.17 31.38 -0.60
C LYS A 493 30.22 30.36 -0.18
N THR A 494 30.82 30.58 0.98
CA THR A 494 31.55 29.53 1.70
C THR A 494 30.53 28.55 2.28
N ILE A 495 30.67 27.25 2.02
CA ILE A 495 29.63 26.26 2.34
C ILE A 495 30.23 25.04 3.04
N ILE A 496 29.69 24.73 4.22
CA ILE A 496 29.77 23.40 4.84
C ILE A 496 28.49 22.65 4.45
N GLN A 497 28.61 21.53 3.76
CA GLN A 497 27.47 20.68 3.41
C GLN A 497 27.56 19.38 4.18
N VAL A 498 26.54 19.07 4.98
CA VAL A 498 26.43 17.84 5.76
C VAL A 498 25.33 16.96 5.17
N ASP A 499 25.71 15.77 4.73
CA ASP A 499 24.77 14.74 4.26
C ASP A 499 25.35 13.35 4.55
N PHE A 500 24.48 12.36 4.69
CA PHE A 500 24.90 10.96 4.86
C PHE A 500 24.88 10.19 3.53
N ASP A 501 24.32 10.77 2.47
CA ASP A 501 24.46 10.26 1.11
C ASP A 501 25.66 10.92 0.41
N PRO A 502 26.72 10.15 0.09
CA PRO A 502 27.90 10.70 -0.56
C PRO A 502 27.61 11.29 -1.95
N MET A 503 26.56 10.84 -2.64
CA MET A 503 26.19 11.36 -3.97
C MET A 503 25.47 12.71 -3.89
N THR A 504 25.05 13.16 -2.70
CA THR A 504 24.44 14.48 -2.50
C THR A 504 25.49 15.58 -2.30
N LEU A 505 26.65 15.23 -1.73
CA LEU A 505 27.73 16.16 -1.45
C LEU A 505 28.31 16.75 -2.75
N GLY A 506 28.24 18.07 -2.91
CA GLY A 506 28.78 18.77 -4.08
C GLY A 506 28.13 18.37 -5.42
N LYS A 507 26.92 17.80 -5.41
CA LYS A 507 26.29 17.16 -6.59
C LYS A 507 26.17 18.07 -7.81
N PHE A 508 25.74 19.32 -7.62
CA PHE A 508 25.49 20.28 -8.72
C PHE A 508 26.66 21.22 -8.95
N HIS A 509 27.39 21.55 -7.89
CA HIS A 509 28.60 22.36 -7.93
C HIS A 509 29.46 22.04 -6.71
N PRO A 510 30.77 22.32 -6.75
CA PRO A 510 31.64 22.18 -5.60
C PRO A 510 31.13 22.98 -4.39
N VAL A 511 31.35 22.44 -3.19
CA VAL A 511 31.16 23.12 -1.90
C VAL A 511 32.51 23.26 -1.22
N THR A 512 32.65 24.20 -0.28
CA THR A 512 33.93 24.43 0.40
C THR A 512 34.35 23.23 1.24
N LEU A 513 33.42 22.69 2.03
CA LEU A 513 33.66 21.54 2.88
C LEU A 513 32.49 20.54 2.80
N PRO A 514 32.64 19.44 2.04
CA PRO A 514 31.70 18.33 2.09
C PRO A 514 31.95 17.49 3.35
N VAL A 515 30.91 17.24 4.13
CA VAL A 515 30.96 16.49 5.39
C VAL A 515 30.01 15.29 5.27
N LEU A 516 30.60 14.11 5.07
CA LEU A 516 29.87 12.85 5.02
C LEU A 516 29.59 12.36 6.44
N GLY A 517 28.33 12.36 6.85
CA GLY A 517 27.93 11.91 8.18
C GLY A 517 26.45 12.09 8.45
N GLU A 518 26.00 11.49 9.55
CA GLU A 518 24.63 11.65 9.99
C GLU A 518 24.41 13.09 10.50
N ILE A 519 23.34 13.74 10.01
CA ILE A 519 23.02 15.15 10.22
C ILE A 519 22.90 15.53 11.70
N GLY A 520 22.07 14.80 12.45
CA GLY A 520 21.80 15.11 13.86
C GLY A 520 23.05 14.97 14.73
N LEU A 521 23.79 13.87 14.57
CA LEU A 521 25.06 13.64 15.28
C LEU A 521 26.13 14.66 14.92
N THR A 522 26.19 15.07 13.66
CA THR A 522 27.15 16.09 13.21
C THR A 522 26.82 17.44 13.83
N ALA A 523 25.56 17.87 13.76
CA ALA A 523 25.12 19.11 14.40
C ALA A 523 25.36 19.07 15.91
N GLU A 524 25.07 17.92 16.56
CA GLU A 524 25.29 17.71 17.99
C GLU A 524 26.75 17.88 18.38
N TRP A 525 27.64 17.23 17.64
CA TRP A 525 29.07 17.33 17.88
C TRP A 525 29.55 18.77 17.73
N LEU A 526 29.12 19.47 16.67
CA LEU A 526 29.54 20.84 16.37
C LEU A 526 29.11 21.82 17.48
N TRP A 527 27.85 21.80 17.91
CA TRP A 527 27.39 22.76 18.93
C TRP A 527 28.03 22.49 20.30
N ARG A 528 28.29 21.23 20.65
CA ARG A 528 28.99 20.89 21.90
C ARG A 528 30.46 21.33 21.88
N ALA A 529 31.12 21.24 20.72
CA ALA A 529 32.52 21.60 20.57
C ALA A 529 32.77 23.11 20.44
N LEU A 530 31.74 23.91 20.11
CA LEU A 530 31.84 25.37 20.08
C LEU A 530 31.98 25.95 21.50
N PRO A 531 32.72 27.05 21.69
CA PRO A 531 32.70 27.81 22.94
C PRO A 531 31.34 28.50 23.15
N GLU A 532 31.01 28.89 24.38
CA GLU A 532 29.78 29.64 24.68
C GLU A 532 29.71 30.97 23.91
N GLU A 533 30.81 31.72 23.86
CA GLU A 533 30.92 32.92 23.03
C GLU A 533 31.68 32.60 21.75
N THR A 534 30.93 32.50 20.65
CA THR A 534 31.45 32.12 19.32
C THR A 534 32.04 33.28 18.54
N GLY A 535 31.72 34.52 18.91
CA GLY A 535 32.11 35.72 18.16
C GLY A 535 31.26 35.99 16.91
N ALA A 536 30.21 35.20 16.68
CA ALA A 536 29.19 35.46 15.66
C ALA A 536 28.28 36.62 16.08
N VAL A 537 27.83 37.39 15.09
CA VAL A 537 26.87 38.49 15.27
C VAL A 537 25.50 37.90 15.58
N ASP A 538 24.81 38.49 16.56
CA ASP A 538 23.41 38.16 16.82
C ASP A 538 22.52 38.70 15.70
N GLN A 539 21.99 37.79 14.88
CA GLN A 539 21.19 38.12 13.70
C GLN A 539 19.68 38.17 14.00
N ARG A 540 19.23 37.82 15.21
CA ARG A 540 17.80 37.76 15.57
C ARG A 540 17.06 39.10 15.42
N PRO A 541 17.62 40.27 15.80
CA PRO A 541 16.96 41.56 15.59
C PRO A 541 16.70 41.85 14.12
N GLU A 542 17.63 41.45 13.25
CA GLU A 542 17.50 41.63 11.81
C GLU A 542 16.44 40.70 11.22
N ILE A 543 16.41 39.43 11.64
CA ILE A 543 15.37 38.47 11.25
C ILE A 543 13.97 39.01 11.62
N ALA A 544 13.80 39.52 12.84
CA ALA A 544 12.54 40.12 13.29
C ALA A 544 12.11 41.30 12.42
N GLU A 545 13.04 42.18 12.04
CA GLU A 545 12.76 43.30 11.14
C GLU A 545 12.38 42.84 9.73
N ARG A 546 13.08 41.84 9.18
CA ARG A 546 12.74 41.28 7.85
C ARG A 546 11.36 40.62 7.85
N TRP A 547 11.00 39.92 8.93
CA TRP A 547 9.64 39.38 9.08
C TRP A 547 8.59 40.47 9.20
N ARG A 548 8.86 41.55 9.93
CA ARG A 548 7.94 42.70 10.01
C ARG A 548 7.68 43.28 8.61
N ILE A 549 8.73 43.57 7.85
CA ILE A 549 8.62 44.05 6.45
C ILE A 549 7.82 43.07 5.60
N TRP A 550 8.09 41.77 5.72
CA TRP A 550 7.37 40.76 4.94
C TRP A 550 5.90 40.66 5.32
N ARG A 551 5.56 40.70 6.61
CA ARG A 551 4.18 40.66 7.11
C ARG A 551 3.39 41.91 6.69
N ASP A 552 4.01 43.08 6.68
CA ASP A 552 3.41 44.31 6.14
C ASP A 552 3.07 44.17 4.64
N GLU A 553 4.00 43.62 3.85
CA GLU A 553 3.79 43.34 2.42
C GLU A 553 2.69 42.28 2.20
N LYS A 554 2.64 41.24 3.03
CA LYS A 554 1.54 40.24 2.98
C LYS A 554 0.19 40.88 3.26
N ALA A 555 0.11 41.76 4.25
CA ALA A 555 -1.13 42.50 4.56
C ALA A 555 -1.55 43.39 3.39
N ALA A 556 -0.61 44.11 2.77
CA ALA A 556 -0.87 44.92 1.58
C ALA A 556 -1.34 44.08 0.38
N ARG A 557 -0.78 42.88 0.18
CA ARG A 557 -1.21 41.95 -0.88
C ARG A 557 -2.59 41.38 -0.63
N ARG A 558 -2.90 41.00 0.62
CA ARG A 558 -4.21 40.50 1.03
C ARG A 558 -5.32 41.50 0.73
N ALA A 559 -5.06 42.80 0.86
CA ALA A 559 -6.03 43.85 0.59
C ALA A 559 -6.32 44.08 -0.92
N ARG A 560 -5.61 43.41 -1.83
CA ARG A 560 -5.85 43.54 -3.27
C ARG A 560 -7.03 42.67 -3.67
N ASP A 561 -8.03 43.30 -4.28
CA ASP A 561 -9.21 42.67 -4.85
C ASP A 561 -9.46 43.20 -6.27
N ARG A 562 -9.84 42.31 -7.17
CA ARG A 562 -10.21 42.60 -8.57
C ARG A 562 -11.64 42.17 -8.90
N GLY A 563 -12.40 41.73 -7.91
CA GLY A 563 -13.77 41.22 -8.06
C GLY A 563 -13.86 39.90 -8.82
N LYS A 564 -12.78 39.11 -8.87
CA LYS A 564 -12.67 37.87 -9.66
C LYS A 564 -12.45 36.61 -8.82
N GLY A 565 -12.60 36.71 -7.50
CA GLY A 565 -12.40 35.63 -6.55
C GLY A 565 -11.43 36.02 -5.44
N VAL A 566 -11.26 35.09 -4.51
CA VAL A 566 -10.42 35.23 -3.33
C VAL A 566 -8.95 35.33 -3.70
N ASN A 567 -8.25 36.22 -2.99
CA ASN A 567 -6.80 36.33 -3.09
C ASN A 567 -6.12 35.19 -2.33
N SER A 568 -5.16 34.50 -2.95
CA SER A 568 -4.47 33.37 -2.30
C SER A 568 -3.74 33.77 -1.01
N ALA A 569 -3.29 35.02 -0.87
CA ALA A 569 -2.74 35.54 0.37
C ALA A 569 -3.76 35.60 1.52
N ALA A 570 -5.04 35.92 1.21
CA ALA A 570 -6.12 35.91 2.19
C ALA A 570 -6.42 34.48 2.67
N LEU A 571 -6.50 33.53 1.74
CA LEU A 571 -6.71 32.12 2.04
C LEU A 571 -5.64 31.57 2.99
N PHE A 572 -4.36 31.73 2.64
CA PHE A 572 -3.28 31.16 3.46
C PHE A 572 -3.03 31.92 4.76
N ALA A 573 -3.40 33.20 4.84
CA ALA A 573 -3.46 33.90 6.13
C ALA A 573 -4.51 33.28 7.05
N ALA A 574 -5.74 33.08 6.55
CA ALA A 574 -6.80 32.42 7.33
C ALA A 574 -6.41 30.99 7.72
N LEU A 575 -5.79 30.23 6.81
CA LEU A 575 -5.31 28.89 7.11
C LEU A 575 -4.19 28.88 8.17
N SER A 576 -3.28 29.86 8.16
CA SER A 576 -2.23 30.00 9.18
C SER A 576 -2.79 30.28 10.58
N GLU A 577 -3.96 30.90 10.66
CA GLU A 577 -4.65 31.20 11.93
C GLU A 577 -5.47 30.01 12.45
N LEU A 578 -5.95 29.13 11.55
CA LEU A 578 -6.94 28.10 11.87
C LEU A 578 -6.41 26.67 11.87
N ALA A 579 -5.37 26.37 11.07
CA ALA A 579 -4.82 25.03 11.01
C ALA A 579 -4.12 24.68 12.34
N PRO A 580 -4.35 23.49 12.92
CA PRO A 580 -3.63 23.05 14.11
C PRO A 580 -2.12 23.10 13.91
N ASP A 581 -1.39 23.43 14.98
CA ASP A 581 0.06 23.59 14.94
C ASP A 581 0.79 22.28 14.60
N ASP A 582 0.18 21.12 14.87
CA ASP A 582 0.75 19.79 14.63
C ASP A 582 0.19 19.08 13.39
N ALA A 583 -0.67 19.75 12.61
CA ALA A 583 -1.34 19.19 11.45
C ALA A 583 -0.37 18.67 10.37
N VAL A 584 -0.83 17.70 9.58
CA VAL A 584 -0.15 17.23 8.37
C VAL A 584 -0.82 17.87 7.16
N ILE A 585 -0.03 18.57 6.33
CA ILE A 585 -0.54 19.28 5.16
C ILE A 585 0.10 18.72 3.89
N ALA A 586 -0.70 18.06 3.06
CA ALA A 586 -0.29 17.64 1.72
C ALA A 586 -0.62 18.73 0.70
N VAL A 587 0.38 19.20 -0.04
CA VAL A 587 0.22 20.31 -1.01
C VAL A 587 0.51 19.82 -2.42
N ASP A 588 -0.37 20.18 -3.35
CA ASP A 588 -0.29 19.77 -4.76
C ASP A 588 0.77 20.61 -5.48
N VAL A 589 0.84 20.52 -6.81
CA VAL A 589 1.82 21.25 -7.62
C VAL A 589 1.12 22.27 -8.50
N GLY A 590 1.47 23.55 -8.33
CA GLY A 590 0.88 24.64 -9.10
C GLY A 590 1.03 25.98 -8.41
N ASN A 591 0.24 26.99 -8.80
CA ASN A 591 0.27 28.29 -8.14
C ASN A 591 -0.13 28.20 -6.66
N ASN A 592 -1.02 27.26 -6.31
CA ASN A 592 -1.39 26.93 -4.94
C ASN A 592 -0.15 26.65 -4.06
N THR A 593 0.82 25.87 -4.53
CA THR A 593 2.05 25.54 -3.80
C THR A 593 2.93 26.76 -3.60
N TYR A 594 3.07 27.61 -4.63
CA TYR A 594 3.90 28.83 -4.53
C TYR A 594 3.28 29.84 -3.56
N SER A 595 1.95 30.02 -3.61
CA SER A 595 1.22 30.85 -2.65
C SER A 595 1.32 30.27 -1.24
N PHE A 596 1.20 28.94 -1.09
CA PHE A 596 1.37 28.26 0.20
C PHE A 596 2.75 28.55 0.80
N GLY A 597 3.83 28.31 0.04
CA GLY A 597 5.20 28.55 0.51
C GLY A 597 5.50 29.99 0.93
N ARG A 598 4.81 30.96 0.33
CA ARG A 598 4.98 32.40 0.60
C ARG A 598 4.16 32.91 1.76
N TYR A 599 2.90 32.50 1.84
CA TYR A 599 1.91 33.14 2.71
C TYR A 599 1.56 32.33 3.95
N PHE A 600 1.61 31.00 3.87
CA PHE A 600 1.35 30.14 5.04
C PHE A 600 2.53 30.22 6.01
N GLU A 601 2.30 30.64 7.24
CA GLU A 601 3.31 30.64 8.31
C GLU A 601 3.14 29.37 9.15
N CYS A 602 4.17 28.51 9.16
CA CYS A 602 4.15 27.24 9.89
C CYS A 602 4.45 27.46 11.38
N ARG A 603 3.80 26.67 12.24
CA ARG A 603 4.03 26.62 13.71
C ARG A 603 4.46 25.25 14.22
N GLY A 604 4.49 24.25 13.33
CA GLY A 604 4.87 22.86 13.64
C GLY A 604 4.33 21.84 12.63
N GLN A 605 3.55 22.29 11.65
CA GLN A 605 2.87 21.43 10.70
C GLN A 605 3.87 20.66 9.83
N ARG A 606 3.55 19.40 9.53
CA ARG A 606 4.33 18.57 8.62
C ARG A 606 3.85 18.75 7.19
N ILE A 607 4.73 19.22 6.32
CA ILE A 607 4.39 19.48 4.92
C ILE A 607 4.80 18.30 4.05
N LEU A 608 3.87 17.78 3.26
CA LEU A 608 4.08 16.75 2.24
C LEU A 608 3.85 17.35 0.86
N MET A 609 4.68 16.99 -0.12
CA MET A 609 4.55 17.46 -1.49
C MET A 609 5.20 16.47 -2.45
N SER A 610 4.86 16.56 -3.75
CA SER A 610 5.68 16.00 -4.83
C SER A 610 6.84 16.96 -5.11
N GLY A 611 7.93 16.80 -4.35
CA GLY A 611 8.99 17.82 -4.25
C GLY A 611 9.91 17.86 -5.46
N TYR A 612 10.34 16.68 -5.93
CA TYR A 612 11.23 16.58 -7.08
C TYR A 612 10.53 16.32 -8.40
N LEU A 613 9.57 15.38 -8.43
CA LEU A 613 8.85 15.05 -9.67
C LEU A 613 7.95 16.21 -10.10
N GLY A 614 7.37 16.94 -9.15
CA GLY A 614 6.46 18.03 -9.43
C GLY A 614 5.14 17.53 -10.05
N SER A 615 4.64 16.37 -9.60
CA SER A 615 3.42 15.79 -10.16
C SER A 615 2.17 16.48 -9.63
N ILE A 616 1.29 16.90 -10.54
CA ILE A 616 -0.07 17.34 -10.22
C ILE A 616 -0.92 16.14 -9.78
N GLY A 617 -1.91 16.38 -8.92
CA GLY A 617 -2.79 15.33 -8.40
C GLY A 617 -2.22 14.57 -7.20
N PHE A 618 -1.04 14.96 -6.70
CA PHE A 618 -0.42 14.37 -5.51
C PHE A 618 -1.24 14.58 -4.23
N ALA A 619 -1.81 15.77 -4.02
CA ALA A 619 -2.16 16.23 -2.66
C ALA A 619 -3.28 15.45 -2.00
N PHE A 620 -4.33 15.11 -2.74
CA PHE A 620 -5.50 14.46 -2.16
C PHE A 620 -5.21 12.98 -1.85
N PRO A 621 -4.67 12.17 -2.79
CA PRO A 621 -4.26 10.81 -2.49
C PRO A 621 -3.17 10.73 -1.41
N ALA A 622 -2.17 11.62 -1.44
CA ALA A 622 -1.13 11.66 -0.41
C ALA A 622 -1.69 12.02 0.98
N ALA A 623 -2.73 12.86 1.06
CA ALA A 623 -3.43 13.14 2.30
C ALA A 623 -4.20 11.91 2.83
N MET A 624 -4.81 11.10 1.96
CA MET A 624 -5.40 9.82 2.39
C MET A 624 -4.35 8.89 3.00
N GLY A 625 -3.16 8.83 2.38
CA GLY A 625 -2.01 8.12 2.92
C GLY A 625 -1.51 8.67 4.25
N ALA A 626 -1.46 10.00 4.38
CA ALA A 626 -1.10 10.67 5.62
C ALA A 626 -2.11 10.40 6.74
N TRP A 627 -3.40 10.41 6.45
CA TRP A 627 -4.46 10.05 7.40
C TRP A 627 -4.32 8.60 7.87
N ALA A 628 -4.08 7.67 6.96
CA ALA A 628 -3.81 6.28 7.33
C ALA A 628 -2.58 6.17 8.27
N ALA A 629 -1.56 6.99 8.04
CA ALA A 629 -0.41 7.07 8.95
C ALA A 629 -0.75 7.69 10.32
N THR A 630 -1.63 8.68 10.40
CA THR A 630 -2.10 9.22 11.69
C THR A 630 -2.94 8.22 12.46
N GLU A 631 -3.57 7.24 11.81
CA GLU A 631 -4.26 6.14 12.52
C GLU A 631 -3.28 5.07 13.02
N ALA A 632 -2.23 4.79 12.23
CA ALA A 632 -1.31 3.69 12.47
C ALA A 632 -0.15 4.02 13.41
N GLN A 633 0.45 5.19 13.24
CA GLN A 633 1.75 5.52 13.84
C GLN A 633 1.60 6.40 15.08
N ALA A 634 2.26 5.99 16.17
CA ALA A 634 2.13 6.66 17.47
C ALA A 634 2.52 8.15 17.42
N ASP A 635 3.61 8.50 16.72
CA ASP A 635 4.13 9.88 16.64
C ASP A 635 3.18 10.86 15.92
N TYR A 636 2.24 10.32 15.14
CA TYR A 636 1.30 11.09 14.33
C TYR A 636 -0.15 10.93 14.76
N ARG A 637 -0.41 10.20 15.86
CA ARG A 637 -1.75 9.80 16.24
C ARG A 637 -2.70 10.98 16.46
N GLY A 638 -3.84 10.96 15.77
CA GLY A 638 -4.90 11.95 15.92
C GLY A 638 -4.59 13.35 15.35
N ARG A 639 -3.47 13.53 14.65
CA ARG A 639 -3.16 14.80 13.98
C ARG A 639 -4.14 15.06 12.85
N GLN A 640 -4.57 16.31 12.73
CA GLN A 640 -5.44 16.70 11.62
C GLN A 640 -4.70 16.64 10.27
N VAL A 641 -5.38 16.12 9.25
CA VAL A 641 -4.84 16.08 7.88
C VAL A 641 -5.57 17.09 6.99
N ILE A 642 -4.77 17.94 6.34
CA ILE A 642 -5.24 18.96 5.42
C ILE A 642 -4.61 18.68 4.04
N SER A 643 -5.41 18.76 3.00
CA SER A 643 -4.95 18.65 1.61
C SER A 643 -5.19 19.97 0.89
N VAL A 644 -4.21 20.50 0.17
CA VAL A 644 -4.30 21.77 -0.56
C VAL A 644 -3.94 21.58 -2.03
N SER A 645 -4.89 21.83 -2.94
CA SER A 645 -4.67 21.67 -4.38
C SER A 645 -5.27 22.80 -5.20
N GLY A 646 -4.90 22.85 -6.48
CA GLY A 646 -5.70 23.53 -7.50
C GLY A 646 -6.73 22.59 -8.11
N ASP A 647 -7.77 23.15 -8.73
CA ASP A 647 -8.81 22.44 -9.49
C ASP A 647 -8.27 21.43 -10.52
N GLY A 648 -7.23 21.79 -11.27
CA GLY A 648 -6.60 20.87 -12.22
C GLY A 648 -5.96 19.63 -11.58
N GLY A 649 -5.39 19.77 -10.38
CA GLY A 649 -4.78 18.67 -9.64
C GLY A 649 -5.82 17.76 -9.01
N PHE A 650 -6.77 18.34 -8.26
CA PHE A 650 -7.87 17.55 -7.66
C PHE A 650 -8.71 16.83 -8.71
N GLY A 651 -8.97 17.47 -9.85
CA GLY A 651 -9.75 16.89 -10.94
C GLY A 651 -9.20 15.56 -11.48
N GLN A 652 -7.90 15.27 -11.33
CA GLN A 652 -7.32 13.99 -11.76
C GLN A 652 -7.74 12.81 -10.89
N TYR A 653 -7.98 13.05 -9.60
CA TYR A 653 -8.27 12.00 -8.61
C TYR A 653 -9.50 12.32 -7.75
N MET A 654 -10.41 13.19 -8.23
CA MET A 654 -11.58 13.62 -7.46
C MET A 654 -12.50 12.46 -7.04
N ALA A 655 -12.52 11.36 -7.80
CA ALA A 655 -13.28 10.16 -7.47
C ALA A 655 -12.84 9.53 -6.14
N GLU A 656 -11.60 9.75 -5.70
CA GLU A 656 -11.09 9.27 -4.42
C GLU A 656 -11.75 9.97 -3.22
N PHE A 657 -12.49 11.06 -3.43
CA PHE A 657 -13.30 11.63 -2.35
C PHE A 657 -14.33 10.62 -1.82
N THR A 658 -14.88 9.77 -2.70
CA THR A 658 -15.74 8.66 -2.26
C THR A 658 -14.98 7.58 -1.50
N THR A 659 -13.69 7.38 -1.78
CA THR A 659 -12.81 6.48 -0.99
C THR A 659 -12.64 7.05 0.41
N ALA A 660 -12.36 8.35 0.53
CA ALA A 660 -12.26 9.03 1.82
C ALA A 660 -13.58 8.92 2.63
N VAL A 661 -14.75 9.06 1.98
CA VAL A 661 -16.05 8.84 2.63
C VAL A 661 -16.24 7.39 3.05
N HIS A 662 -15.94 6.43 2.17
CA HIS A 662 -16.13 5.00 2.46
C HIS A 662 -15.36 4.55 3.69
N TYR A 663 -14.14 5.05 3.87
CA TYR A 663 -13.28 4.74 5.01
C TYR A 663 -13.42 5.71 6.19
N GLY A 664 -14.32 6.69 6.12
CA GLY A 664 -14.53 7.68 7.20
C GLY A 664 -13.30 8.54 7.49
N MET A 665 -12.52 8.88 6.46
CA MET A 665 -11.26 9.59 6.63
C MET A 665 -11.51 11.04 7.08
N ASN A 666 -11.10 11.38 8.30
CA ASN A 666 -11.15 12.75 8.81
C ASN A 666 -10.02 13.60 8.21
N LEU A 667 -10.30 14.14 7.01
CA LEU A 667 -9.38 15.01 6.27
C LEU A 667 -10.14 16.21 5.69
N THR A 668 -9.50 17.38 5.68
CA THR A 668 -10.04 18.60 5.08
C THR A 668 -9.29 18.93 3.79
N HIS A 669 -10.01 18.97 2.67
CA HIS A 669 -9.47 19.41 1.39
C HIS A 669 -9.79 20.89 1.13
N VAL A 670 -8.76 21.72 0.94
CA VAL A 670 -8.85 23.12 0.56
C VAL A 670 -8.48 23.25 -0.92
N LEU A 671 -9.48 23.53 -1.75
CA LEU A 671 -9.35 23.57 -3.20
C LEU A 671 -9.31 25.01 -3.71
N LEU A 672 -8.25 25.39 -4.41
CA LEU A 672 -8.17 26.67 -5.13
C LEU A 672 -8.70 26.48 -6.56
N ASN A 673 -9.92 26.94 -6.81
CA ASN A 673 -10.58 26.85 -8.11
C ASN A 673 -10.47 28.20 -8.84
N ASN A 674 -9.67 28.24 -9.91
CA ASN A 674 -9.57 29.41 -10.81
C ASN A 674 -9.99 29.07 -12.25
N HIS A 675 -10.52 27.86 -12.48
CA HIS A 675 -10.91 27.35 -13.78
C HIS A 675 -9.77 27.31 -14.81
N GLU A 676 -8.53 27.18 -14.37
CA GLU A 676 -7.38 27.07 -15.27
C GLU A 676 -6.18 26.32 -14.68
N LEU A 677 -5.33 25.79 -15.55
CA LEU A 677 -3.94 25.46 -15.22
C LEU A 677 -3.12 26.75 -15.07
N GLY A 678 -3.41 27.53 -14.04
CA GLY A 678 -2.94 28.91 -13.91
C GLY A 678 -1.41 29.07 -13.84
N LYS A 679 -0.70 28.04 -13.38
CA LYS A 679 0.77 28.03 -13.41
C LYS A 679 1.30 28.02 -14.84
N ILE A 680 0.67 27.23 -15.71
CA ILE A 680 1.00 27.16 -17.14
C ILE A 680 0.58 28.45 -17.84
N SER A 681 -0.59 29.02 -17.52
CA SER A 681 -1.01 30.35 -18.01
C SER A 681 0.05 31.41 -17.69
N LYS A 682 0.58 31.40 -16.46
CA LYS A 682 1.64 32.33 -16.02
C LYS A 682 2.96 32.12 -16.76
N GLU A 683 3.36 30.87 -17.00
CA GLU A 683 4.59 30.55 -17.74
C GLU A 683 4.51 30.92 -19.21
N GLN A 684 3.37 30.71 -19.86
CA GLN A 684 3.14 31.17 -21.24
C GLN A 684 3.30 32.70 -21.33
N ARG A 685 2.68 33.45 -20.41
CA ARG A 685 2.83 34.92 -20.35
C ARG A 685 4.28 35.35 -20.10
N ALA A 686 4.97 34.70 -19.16
CA ALA A 686 6.37 34.99 -18.85
C ALA A 686 7.31 34.69 -20.02
N GLY A 687 6.98 33.69 -20.84
CA GLY A 687 7.67 33.38 -22.10
C GLY A 687 7.24 34.24 -23.28
N HIS A 688 6.38 35.25 -23.07
CA HIS A 688 5.80 36.10 -24.11
C HIS A 688 4.96 35.35 -25.17
N TRP A 689 4.37 34.21 -24.79
CA TRP A 689 3.44 33.46 -25.61
C TRP A 689 1.98 33.82 -25.30
N PRO A 690 1.06 33.75 -26.30
CA PRO A 690 -0.36 33.81 -26.03
C PRO A 690 -0.81 32.66 -25.12
N VAL A 691 -1.73 32.93 -24.20
CA VAL A 691 -2.31 31.87 -23.35
C VAL A 691 -3.17 30.94 -24.21
N TRP A 692 -2.89 29.63 -24.19
CA TRP A 692 -3.57 28.62 -24.98
C TRP A 692 -3.75 27.30 -24.19
N LYS A 693 -4.98 26.76 -24.24
CA LYS A 693 -5.39 25.44 -23.73
C LYS A 693 -5.09 25.16 -22.24
N THR A 694 -5.17 26.20 -21.42
CA THR A 694 -5.08 26.08 -19.95
C THR A 694 -6.42 26.19 -19.24
N ALA A 695 -7.48 26.67 -19.90
CA ALA A 695 -8.81 26.78 -19.31
C ALA A 695 -9.44 25.40 -19.01
N LEU A 696 -10.10 25.29 -17.86
CA LEU A 696 -10.73 24.07 -17.34
C LEU A 696 -12.24 24.25 -17.22
N ARG A 697 -12.98 23.17 -17.52
CA ARG A 697 -14.41 23.06 -17.22
C ARG A 697 -14.55 22.12 -16.03
N ASN A 698 -14.95 22.67 -14.89
CA ASN A 698 -15.08 21.93 -13.64
C ASN A 698 -16.56 21.66 -13.30
N PRO A 699 -16.87 20.56 -12.60
CA PRO A 699 -18.13 20.44 -11.87
C PRO A 699 -18.16 21.43 -10.69
N ASP A 700 -19.29 21.50 -10.00
CA ASP A 700 -19.34 22.09 -8.66
C ASP A 700 -18.71 21.10 -7.68
N PHE A 701 -17.47 21.37 -7.24
CA PHE A 701 -16.73 20.43 -6.40
C PHE A 701 -17.30 20.33 -4.98
N ALA A 702 -17.84 21.41 -4.43
CA ALA A 702 -18.52 21.38 -3.15
C ALA A 702 -19.82 20.58 -3.19
N ALA A 703 -20.61 20.70 -4.27
CA ALA A 703 -21.79 19.86 -4.48
C ALA A 703 -21.38 18.39 -4.65
N PHE A 704 -20.36 18.12 -5.47
CA PHE A 704 -19.80 16.77 -5.62
C PHE A 704 -19.38 16.14 -4.29
N ALA A 705 -18.72 16.90 -3.41
CA ALA A 705 -18.35 16.41 -2.08
C ALA A 705 -19.57 16.01 -1.23
N LYS A 706 -20.66 16.79 -1.31
CA LYS A 706 -21.93 16.45 -0.65
C LYS A 706 -22.57 15.20 -1.25
N ASP A 707 -22.60 15.10 -2.57
CA ASP A 707 -23.17 13.96 -3.29
C ASP A 707 -22.40 12.66 -3.00
N CYS A 708 -21.11 12.77 -2.72
CA CYS A 708 -20.28 11.64 -2.26
C CYS A 708 -20.55 11.24 -0.79
N GLY A 709 -21.22 12.07 0.01
CA GLY A 709 -21.47 11.84 1.44
C GLY A 709 -20.55 12.58 2.42
N GLY A 710 -19.73 13.52 1.95
CA GLY A 710 -18.89 14.38 2.80
C GLY A 710 -19.43 15.81 2.97
N LEU A 711 -18.66 16.66 3.64
CA LEU A 711 -18.98 18.08 3.75
C LEU A 711 -18.42 18.86 2.54
N GLY A 712 -19.25 19.68 1.90
CA GLY A 712 -18.82 20.59 0.84
C GLY A 712 -19.22 22.04 1.12
N ILE A 713 -18.27 22.97 1.03
CA ILE A 713 -18.49 24.41 1.26
C ILE A 713 -17.87 25.20 0.11
N GLN A 714 -18.63 26.12 -0.48
CA GLN A 714 -18.11 27.07 -1.46
C GLN A 714 -17.75 28.39 -0.77
N VAL A 715 -16.66 28.99 -1.23
CA VAL A 715 -16.19 30.33 -0.84
C VAL A 715 -15.94 31.13 -2.11
N ARG A 716 -16.65 32.25 -2.26
CA ARG A 716 -16.52 33.17 -3.39
C ARG A 716 -15.91 34.50 -3.00
N GLN A 717 -15.95 34.85 -1.71
CA GLN A 717 -15.48 36.12 -1.19
C GLN A 717 -14.65 35.94 0.08
N ASP A 718 -13.70 36.86 0.30
CA ASP A 718 -12.76 36.79 1.42
C ASP A 718 -13.46 36.70 2.80
N GLY A 719 -14.60 37.37 2.97
CA GLY A 719 -15.36 37.38 4.23
C GLY A 719 -15.93 36.02 4.64
N GLU A 720 -16.01 35.06 3.73
CA GLU A 720 -16.56 33.72 3.98
C GLU A 720 -15.48 32.72 4.43
N LEU A 721 -14.20 33.02 4.20
CA LEU A 721 -13.06 32.10 4.38
C LEU A 721 -12.97 31.53 5.80
N HIS A 722 -12.97 32.40 6.81
CA HIS A 722 -12.74 32.00 8.19
C HIS A 722 -13.81 31.03 8.70
N GLU A 723 -15.07 31.27 8.38
CA GLU A 723 -16.17 30.40 8.80
C GLU A 723 -16.17 29.08 8.01
N ALA A 724 -15.91 29.13 6.70
CA ALA A 724 -15.83 27.92 5.88
C ALA A 724 -14.71 26.98 6.35
N LEU A 725 -13.50 27.52 6.55
CA LEU A 725 -12.36 26.75 7.03
C LEU A 725 -12.60 26.21 8.45
N ARG A 726 -13.12 27.02 9.38
CA ARG A 726 -13.43 26.58 10.75
C ARG A 726 -14.42 25.42 10.75
N ARG A 727 -15.49 25.53 9.96
CA ARG A 727 -16.50 24.47 9.84
C ARG A 727 -15.93 23.19 9.24
N ALA A 728 -15.09 23.30 8.20
CA ALA A 728 -14.48 22.15 7.57
C ALA A 728 -13.48 21.45 8.49
N LEU A 729 -12.60 22.20 9.16
CA LEU A 729 -11.63 21.66 10.11
C LEU A 729 -12.29 21.06 11.37
N ALA A 730 -13.51 21.49 11.72
CA ALA A 730 -14.26 20.93 12.84
C ALA A 730 -15.15 19.73 12.44
N TYR A 731 -15.25 19.40 11.15
CA TYR A 731 -16.09 18.30 10.67
C TYR A 731 -15.41 16.96 10.91
N ASP A 732 -16.14 16.00 11.48
CA ASP A 732 -15.64 14.64 11.70
C ASP A 732 -15.90 13.78 10.46
N GLY A 733 -14.95 13.82 9.53
CA GLY A 733 -15.01 13.10 8.26
C GLY A 733 -14.40 13.90 7.11
N PRO A 734 -14.58 13.47 5.86
CA PRO A 734 -14.02 14.16 4.71
C PRO A 734 -14.78 15.46 4.43
N ALA A 735 -14.05 16.57 4.39
CA ALA A 735 -14.57 17.89 4.08
C ALA A 735 -13.85 18.50 2.87
N LEU A 736 -14.57 19.31 2.08
CA LEU A 736 -14.04 20.07 0.95
C LEU A 736 -14.47 21.53 1.04
N VAL A 737 -13.49 22.44 1.02
CA VAL A 737 -13.69 23.88 0.90
C VAL A 737 -13.23 24.31 -0.49
N GLU A 738 -14.19 24.57 -1.37
CA GLU A 738 -13.96 25.07 -2.72
C GLU A 738 -13.85 26.59 -2.70
N VAL A 739 -12.65 27.11 -2.89
CA VAL A 739 -12.35 28.54 -2.89
C VAL A 739 -12.19 29.02 -4.33
N PHE A 740 -13.12 29.86 -4.80
CA PHE A 740 -12.99 30.52 -6.09
C PHE A 740 -11.92 31.60 -5.97
N THR A 741 -10.83 31.47 -6.73
CA THR A 741 -9.63 32.33 -6.61
C THR A 741 -9.36 33.12 -7.87
N ASP A 742 -8.83 34.33 -7.73
CA ASP A 742 -8.30 35.08 -8.87
C ASP A 742 -6.90 34.55 -9.22
N GLY A 743 -6.78 33.88 -10.38
CA GLY A 743 -5.52 33.34 -10.89
C GLY A 743 -4.41 34.37 -11.15
N GLU A 744 -4.71 35.68 -11.08
CA GLU A 744 -3.71 36.74 -11.19
C GLU A 744 -3.28 37.33 -9.84
N LEU A 745 -3.96 36.98 -8.74
CA LEU A 745 -3.63 37.41 -7.36
C LEU A 745 -2.92 36.25 -6.59
N ILE A 746 -1.67 36.01 -7.00
CA ILE A 746 -0.75 34.97 -6.50
C ILE A 746 0.42 35.58 -5.76
#